data_AF-A0A7W0WPX5-F1
#
_entry.id   AF-A0A7W0WPX5-F1
#
_cell.length_a   1.000
_cell.length_b   1.000
_cell.length_c   1.000
_cell.angle_alpha   90.00
_cell.angle_beta   90.00
_cell.angle_gamma   90.00
#
_symmetry.space_group_name_H-M   'P 1'
#
loop_
_entity.id
_entity.type
_entity.pdbx_description
1 polymer ?
#
loop_
_entity_poly.entity_id
_entity_poly.type
_entity_poly.pdbx_seq_one_letter_code
_entity_poly.pdbx_strand_id
1 'polypeptide(L)'
;MRPFHLGHLIVALACATSAAAQRPSPDSIRFDRLTALGRLWATVKYFHPALGYQPRDWDSALVATIPSVDGNSSTEAFGAAAQRMLDVLNDPVTRVTTADAPGKISPTDPEPRGRRLADGTWLIVAHNYADLADYPSVLDRLAAMGDSARSARAVIVDLRTGATGDDPAVMSILRSSGLDRVLTSRPVRPPVLRGRYYSGFAPMTGGSSGGYFSGDYTVRDDLIQPADTGPGRPMVFVISEASRLPPVALGLQAAGLGWIVMEGRASQGPAVESMRLGIGEGLYAVIRTTDIVHADGRAGFVPDTIVPPASRPGEDPALAAALALTNRTGGDRRPPSPPPPGEPLPERQYDATPYPAAPYRLLAAYRMWAVVRFFYAYRPLIAEDWDAVLRSALPRLEGARDSLEYALAVSEMWTHIHDSHGFVESPALEAYLGRARPAVRVRMVQGQPVVFQLLQTGAMARATGMEIGDVILTVDGEPAKARMARLGRYLSASTPQAWQRETAGRLLRGPDSSTVTVTVRGGDGRVRTVSMPRSAEFRTSSAGNRSGPIVRRLSRDIGYVDLDRLSTTMVDSMFAALADTRAIVFDMRGYPQGTAWPIAPRLTDRVNVPAARFYRAQPMWRDTTETTTSTFVQTLPPTDGTRYHGLTVMLIDEMTQSQAEHTGLFFRAANGTRFIGTPTAGANGDVTTLVVPGRIVLWLSGQGVEAIDGTRLQRVGLTPDLLARPTIAGIRAGRDEVLEQALGWVRRRLARPASGAR
;
A
#
# COMPACT_ATOMS: atom_id res chain seq x y z
N MET A 1 53.80 -22.62 53.00
CA MET A 1 52.50 -22.57 53.70
C MET A 1 51.48 -23.32 52.86
N ARG A 2 50.91 -24.39 53.44
CA ARG A 2 49.72 -25.12 52.96
C ARG A 2 48.46 -24.22 53.11
N PRO A 3 47.23 -24.72 52.88
CA PRO A 3 46.61 -25.18 51.62
C PRO A 3 45.17 -24.60 51.50
N PHE A 4 44.37 -24.98 50.49
CA PHE A 4 42.94 -25.29 50.72
C PHE A 4 42.41 -26.27 49.68
N HIS A 5 41.79 -27.33 50.21
CA HIS A 5 41.14 -28.44 49.52
C HIS A 5 39.62 -28.35 49.75
N LEU A 6 38.88 -28.95 48.81
CA LEU A 6 37.59 -29.65 48.93
C LEU A 6 36.29 -28.87 49.13
N GLY A 7 35.35 -29.13 48.19
CA GLY A 7 33.92 -29.11 48.47
C GLY A 7 33.03 -29.27 47.23
N HIS A 8 32.58 -30.50 46.99
CA HIS A 8 31.33 -30.88 46.28
C HIS A 8 31.34 -31.04 44.75
N LEU A 9 31.77 -32.23 44.34
CA LEU A 9 31.20 -33.01 43.23
C LEU A 9 29.86 -33.61 43.73
N ILE A 10 28.70 -33.32 43.12
CA ILE A 10 27.47 -34.13 43.14
C ILE A 10 26.51 -33.60 42.06
N VAL A 11 26.06 -34.53 41.20
CA VAL A 11 24.97 -34.47 40.19
C VAL A 11 25.19 -33.55 38.97
N ALA A 12 25.95 -34.07 37.99
CA ALA A 12 25.79 -33.72 36.58
C ALA A 12 25.01 -34.83 35.87
N LEU A 13 23.71 -34.96 36.16
CA LEU A 13 22.78 -35.75 35.37
C LEU A 13 21.38 -35.14 35.50
N ALA A 14 20.71 -34.99 34.35
CA ALA A 14 19.35 -34.47 34.14
C ALA A 14 19.18 -32.94 34.13
N CYS A 15 19.35 -32.35 32.93
CA CYS A 15 18.38 -31.44 32.30
C CYS A 15 18.93 -30.95 30.94
N ALA A 16 19.25 -31.87 30.04
CA ALA A 16 19.22 -31.60 28.61
C ALA A 16 17.84 -32.03 28.11
N THR A 17 16.81 -31.20 28.35
CA THR A 17 15.55 -31.36 27.65
C THR A 17 15.81 -31.00 26.19
N SER A 18 15.90 -32.04 25.36
CA SER A 18 15.69 -31.94 23.93
C SER A 18 14.39 -31.19 23.68
N ALA A 19 14.47 -29.91 23.29
CA ALA A 19 13.37 -29.23 22.63
C ALA A 19 13.19 -29.87 21.26
N ALA A 20 12.58 -31.06 21.21
CA ALA A 20 12.00 -31.56 19.99
C ALA A 20 10.95 -30.54 19.57
N ALA A 21 11.18 -29.82 18.47
CA ALA A 21 10.19 -28.92 17.88
C ALA A 21 8.87 -29.70 17.73
N GLN A 22 7.89 -29.33 18.55
CA GLN A 22 6.58 -29.95 18.54
C GLN A 22 5.98 -29.72 17.15
N ARG A 23 5.54 -30.79 16.48
CA ARG A 23 4.96 -30.66 15.14
C ARG A 23 3.79 -29.66 15.19
N PRO A 24 3.63 -28.76 14.19
CA PRO A 24 2.53 -27.81 14.17
C PRO A 24 1.18 -28.53 14.29
N SER A 25 0.24 -27.94 15.03
CA SER A 25 -1.12 -28.49 15.12
C SER A 25 -1.82 -28.40 13.76
N PRO A 26 -2.83 -29.27 13.49
CA PRO A 26 -3.65 -29.15 12.28
C PRO A 26 -4.25 -27.76 12.10
N ASP A 27 -4.74 -27.12 13.16
CA ASP A 27 -5.24 -25.74 13.09
C ASP A 27 -4.16 -24.75 12.67
N SER A 28 -2.92 -24.91 13.17
CA SER A 28 -1.81 -24.04 12.78
C SER A 28 -1.54 -24.14 11.28
N ILE A 29 -1.44 -25.38 10.77
CA ILE A 29 -1.22 -25.67 9.34
C ILE A 29 -2.36 -25.09 8.51
N ARG A 30 -3.61 -25.29 8.93
CA ARG A 30 -4.80 -24.77 8.24
C ARG A 30 -4.73 -23.25 8.08
N PHE A 31 -4.40 -22.51 9.12
CA PHE A 31 -4.31 -21.06 9.03
C PHE A 31 -3.08 -20.57 8.26
N ASP A 32 -1.98 -21.33 8.22
CA ASP A 32 -0.84 -21.05 7.32
C ASP A 32 -1.27 -21.19 5.86
N ARG A 33 -2.00 -22.27 5.54
CA ARG A 33 -2.60 -22.50 4.21
C ARG A 33 -3.62 -21.43 3.83
N LEU A 34 -4.49 -21.02 4.75
CA LEU A 34 -5.45 -19.93 4.53
C LEU A 34 -4.74 -18.58 4.30
N THR A 35 -3.65 -18.32 5.02
CA THR A 35 -2.83 -17.12 4.80
C THR A 35 -2.22 -17.13 3.39
N ALA A 36 -1.66 -18.26 2.97
CA ALA A 36 -1.13 -18.43 1.61
C ALA A 36 -2.21 -18.28 0.54
N LEU A 37 -3.39 -18.87 0.74
CA LEU A 37 -4.53 -18.74 -0.18
C LEU A 37 -5.00 -17.29 -0.30
N GLY A 38 -5.09 -16.56 0.81
CA GLY A 38 -5.44 -15.14 0.83
C GLY A 38 -4.45 -14.26 0.08
N ARG A 39 -3.15 -14.52 0.25
CA ARG A 39 -2.07 -13.84 -0.49
C ARG A 39 -2.14 -14.13 -1.99
N LEU A 40 -2.41 -15.38 -2.37
CA LEU A 40 -2.63 -15.77 -3.76
C LEU A 40 -3.83 -15.03 -4.36
N TRP A 41 -4.97 -15.07 -3.68
CA TRP A 41 -6.18 -14.36 -4.10
C TRP A 41 -5.93 -12.87 -4.30
N ALA A 42 -5.26 -12.22 -3.36
CA ALA A 42 -4.95 -10.80 -3.40
C ALA A 42 -4.02 -10.45 -4.58
N THR A 43 -3.00 -11.26 -4.79
CA THR A 43 -2.04 -11.07 -5.89
C THR A 43 -2.74 -11.19 -7.25
N VAL A 44 -3.56 -12.23 -7.44
CA VAL A 44 -4.36 -12.38 -8.65
C VAL A 44 -5.33 -11.21 -8.84
N LYS A 45 -6.03 -10.77 -7.77
CA LYS A 45 -7.01 -9.68 -7.81
C LYS A 45 -6.46 -8.41 -8.44
N TYR A 46 -5.21 -8.05 -8.14
CA TYR A 46 -4.62 -6.79 -8.58
C TYR A 46 -3.71 -6.92 -9.81
N PHE A 47 -3.10 -8.09 -10.07
CA PHE A 47 -2.12 -8.21 -11.15
C PHE A 47 -2.59 -9.04 -12.35
N HIS A 48 -3.56 -9.93 -12.19
CA HIS A 48 -3.99 -10.76 -13.31
C HIS A 48 -4.80 -9.95 -14.33
N PRO A 49 -4.41 -9.91 -15.62
CA PRO A 49 -5.04 -9.03 -16.61
C PRO A 49 -6.53 -9.27 -16.80
N ALA A 50 -6.99 -10.52 -16.75
CA ALA A 50 -8.40 -10.84 -16.97
C ALA A 50 -9.34 -10.16 -15.97
N LEU A 51 -8.87 -9.85 -14.75
CA LEU A 51 -9.68 -9.15 -13.74
C LEU A 51 -9.71 -7.63 -13.93
N GLY A 52 -8.99 -7.09 -14.90
CA GLY A 52 -9.03 -5.69 -15.27
C GLY A 52 -10.17 -5.34 -16.24
N TYR A 53 -10.62 -6.28 -17.07
CA TYR A 53 -11.56 -6.01 -18.16
C TYR A 53 -12.57 -7.13 -18.45
N GLN A 54 -12.49 -8.29 -17.77
CA GLN A 54 -13.49 -9.35 -17.88
C GLN A 54 -14.33 -9.39 -16.60
N PRO A 55 -15.67 -9.47 -16.71
CA PRO A 55 -16.53 -9.54 -15.54
C PRO A 55 -16.42 -10.91 -14.88
N ARG A 56 -15.56 -11.03 -13.87
CA ARG A 56 -15.36 -12.26 -13.09
C ARG A 56 -15.56 -11.98 -11.61
N ASP A 57 -16.38 -12.80 -10.97
CA ASP A 57 -16.60 -12.74 -9.53
C ASP A 57 -15.48 -13.43 -8.75
N TRP A 58 -14.34 -12.74 -8.67
CA TRP A 58 -13.13 -13.29 -8.05
C TRP A 58 -13.26 -13.51 -6.54
N ASP A 59 -14.09 -12.71 -5.87
CA ASP A 59 -14.34 -12.86 -4.43
C ASP A 59 -15.06 -14.17 -4.13
N SER A 60 -16.04 -14.55 -4.97
CA SER A 60 -16.77 -15.81 -4.80
C SER A 60 -15.90 -17.05 -5.03
N ALA A 61 -14.91 -16.99 -5.92
CA ALA A 61 -13.95 -18.08 -6.12
C ALA A 61 -13.20 -18.42 -4.82
N LEU A 62 -12.73 -17.39 -4.11
CA LEU A 62 -12.08 -17.56 -2.81
C LEU A 62 -13.06 -18.07 -1.74
N VAL A 63 -14.22 -17.44 -1.62
CA VAL A 63 -15.26 -17.81 -0.64
C VAL A 63 -15.68 -19.27 -0.78
N ALA A 64 -15.80 -19.77 -2.00
CA ALA A 64 -16.11 -21.17 -2.28
C ALA A 64 -14.95 -22.13 -1.96
N THR A 65 -13.71 -21.65 -2.03
CA THR A 65 -12.50 -22.47 -1.80
C THR A 65 -12.16 -22.64 -0.33
N ILE A 66 -12.37 -21.61 0.49
CA ILE A 66 -12.02 -21.57 1.93
C ILE A 66 -12.46 -22.83 2.70
N PRO A 67 -13.71 -23.33 2.56
CA PRO A 67 -14.15 -24.53 3.30
C PRO A 67 -13.37 -25.80 3.00
N SER A 68 -12.70 -25.88 1.83
CA SER A 68 -11.89 -27.05 1.44
C SER A 68 -10.45 -27.02 1.95
N VAL A 69 -10.04 -25.94 2.63
CA VAL A 69 -8.71 -25.83 3.24
C VAL A 69 -8.75 -26.42 4.65
N ASP A 70 -8.22 -27.62 4.79
CA ASP A 70 -8.11 -28.37 6.05
C ASP A 70 -6.64 -28.63 6.38
N GLY A 71 -6.26 -28.48 7.64
CA GLY A 71 -4.91 -28.75 8.13
C GLY A 71 -4.56 -30.23 8.24
N ASN A 72 -5.54 -31.13 8.22
CA ASN A 72 -5.33 -32.58 8.19
C ASN A 72 -5.14 -33.14 6.77
N SER A 73 -5.44 -32.33 5.75
CA SER A 73 -5.31 -32.74 4.35
C SER A 73 -3.85 -32.73 3.88
N SER A 74 -3.53 -33.48 2.82
CA SER A 74 -2.18 -33.51 2.26
C SER A 74 -1.81 -32.19 1.56
N THR A 75 -0.52 -31.98 1.32
CA THR A 75 -0.01 -30.84 0.52
C THR A 75 -0.63 -30.81 -0.87
N GLU A 76 -0.79 -31.97 -1.51
CA GLU A 76 -1.41 -32.10 -2.83
C GLU A 76 -2.89 -31.67 -2.80
N ALA A 77 -3.62 -32.02 -1.73
CA ALA A 77 -5.02 -31.62 -1.57
C ALA A 77 -5.16 -30.09 -1.42
N PHE A 78 -4.25 -29.45 -0.67
CA PHE A 78 -4.18 -27.99 -0.59
C PHE A 78 -3.82 -27.36 -1.95
N GLY A 79 -2.82 -27.89 -2.65
CA GLY A 79 -2.46 -27.44 -3.99
C GLY A 79 -3.62 -27.54 -4.99
N ALA A 80 -4.38 -28.64 -4.95
CA ALA A 80 -5.58 -28.81 -5.77
C ALA A 80 -6.70 -27.82 -5.40
N ALA A 81 -6.87 -27.48 -4.12
CA ALA A 81 -7.82 -26.45 -3.70
C ALA A 81 -7.44 -25.07 -4.22
N ALA A 82 -6.16 -24.69 -4.12
CA ALA A 82 -5.66 -23.46 -4.69
C ALA A 82 -5.82 -23.43 -6.23
N GLN A 83 -5.55 -24.54 -6.93
CA GLN A 83 -5.76 -24.65 -8.37
C GLN A 83 -7.24 -24.47 -8.75
N ARG A 84 -8.19 -25.08 -8.04
CA ARG A 84 -9.63 -24.90 -8.29
C ARG A 84 -10.07 -23.43 -8.20
N MET A 85 -9.47 -22.66 -7.28
CA MET A 85 -9.71 -21.22 -7.21
C MET A 85 -9.20 -20.51 -8.48
N LEU A 86 -7.98 -20.85 -8.94
CA LEU A 86 -7.38 -20.28 -10.15
C LEU A 86 -8.11 -20.70 -11.43
N ASP A 87 -8.71 -21.89 -11.49
CA ASP A 87 -9.44 -22.39 -12.65
C ASP A 87 -10.60 -21.47 -13.06
N VAL A 88 -11.16 -20.69 -12.12
CA VAL A 88 -12.18 -19.65 -12.40
C VAL A 88 -11.67 -18.57 -13.37
N LEU A 89 -10.35 -18.43 -13.55
CA LEU A 89 -9.75 -17.51 -14.53
C LEU A 89 -9.76 -18.05 -15.96
N ASN A 90 -9.99 -19.36 -16.16
CA ASN A 90 -9.85 -20.04 -17.45
C ASN A 90 -8.51 -19.69 -18.13
N ASP A 91 -7.42 -19.65 -17.36
CA ASP A 91 -6.08 -19.30 -17.85
C ASP A 91 -5.09 -20.43 -17.50
N PRO A 92 -4.67 -21.26 -18.48
CA PRO A 92 -3.74 -22.36 -18.23
C PRO A 92 -2.33 -21.90 -17.84
N VAL A 93 -1.98 -20.62 -18.05
CA VAL A 93 -0.71 -20.06 -17.60
C VAL A 93 -0.71 -19.89 -16.09
N THR A 94 -1.84 -19.44 -15.54
CA THR A 94 -2.01 -19.22 -14.11
C THR A 94 -2.35 -20.52 -13.38
N ARG A 95 -1.37 -21.10 -12.69
CA ARG A 95 -1.46 -22.46 -12.14
C ARG A 95 -0.60 -22.68 -10.89
N VAL A 96 -0.94 -23.69 -10.12
CA VAL A 96 -0.13 -24.21 -9.01
C VAL A 96 0.90 -25.21 -9.54
N THR A 97 2.12 -25.14 -9.01
CA THR A 97 3.25 -26.01 -9.35
C THR A 97 4.15 -26.23 -8.14
N THR A 98 5.12 -27.13 -8.25
CA THR A 98 6.14 -27.42 -7.22
C THR A 98 7.45 -26.67 -7.52
N ALA A 99 8.34 -26.56 -6.52
CA ALA A 99 9.71 -26.10 -6.76
C ALA A 99 10.38 -26.95 -7.85
N ASP A 100 10.94 -26.30 -8.86
CA ASP A 100 11.72 -26.99 -9.89
C ASP A 100 13.21 -27.03 -9.50
N ALA A 101 13.93 -28.04 -9.99
CA ALA A 101 15.39 -28.07 -9.83
C ALA A 101 16.01 -26.97 -10.72
N PRO A 102 16.94 -26.15 -10.20
CA PRO A 102 17.63 -25.16 -11.02
C PRO A 102 18.38 -25.85 -12.15
N GLY A 103 18.33 -25.26 -13.35
CA GLY A 103 19.17 -25.67 -14.47
C GLY A 103 20.65 -25.57 -14.09
N LYS A 104 21.48 -26.48 -14.61
CA LYS A 104 22.93 -26.45 -14.41
C LYS A 104 23.58 -25.91 -15.69
N ILE A 105 24.55 -25.00 -15.51
CA ILE A 105 25.42 -24.53 -16.59
C ILE A 105 26.18 -25.75 -17.14
N SER A 106 26.31 -25.83 -18.46
CA SER A 106 27.06 -26.83 -19.22
C SER A 106 28.43 -26.26 -19.62
N PRO A 107 29.51 -26.49 -18.86
CA PRO A 107 30.80 -25.84 -19.12
C PRO A 107 31.51 -26.37 -20.37
N THR A 108 31.17 -27.60 -20.78
CA THR A 108 31.87 -28.33 -21.86
C THR A 108 31.16 -28.23 -23.21
N ASP A 109 29.90 -27.81 -23.22
CA ASP A 109 29.07 -27.73 -24.43
C ASP A 109 27.95 -26.68 -24.21
N PRO A 110 28.31 -25.38 -24.12
CA PRO A 110 27.37 -24.33 -23.76
C PRO A 110 26.46 -23.95 -24.91
N GLU A 111 25.20 -23.67 -24.60
CA GLU A 111 24.22 -23.16 -25.56
C GLU A 111 24.17 -21.62 -25.59
N PRO A 112 23.64 -21.00 -26.68
CA PRO A 112 23.06 -21.61 -27.89
C PRO A 112 24.09 -22.16 -28.89
N ARG A 113 23.67 -23.13 -29.71
CA ARG A 113 24.50 -23.82 -30.72
C ARG A 113 23.85 -23.80 -32.10
N GLY A 114 24.65 -23.77 -33.15
CA GLY A 114 24.19 -23.72 -34.54
C GLY A 114 24.70 -24.90 -35.38
N ARG A 115 23.86 -25.49 -36.23
CA ARG A 115 24.27 -26.48 -37.24
C ARG A 115 23.44 -26.43 -38.51
N ARG A 116 24.03 -26.83 -39.64
CA ARG A 116 23.32 -26.97 -40.92
C ARG A 116 22.70 -28.35 -41.07
N LEU A 117 21.45 -28.41 -41.50
CA LEU A 117 20.72 -29.63 -41.80
C LEU A 117 20.88 -30.01 -43.29
N ALA A 118 20.54 -31.25 -43.63
CA ALA A 118 20.77 -31.82 -44.96
C ALA A 118 20.05 -31.06 -46.10
N ASP A 119 18.94 -30.39 -45.80
CA ASP A 119 18.13 -29.62 -46.76
C ASP A 119 18.58 -28.15 -46.92
N GLY A 120 19.69 -27.78 -46.26
CA GLY A 120 20.24 -26.43 -46.26
C GLY A 120 19.67 -25.49 -45.20
N THR A 121 18.80 -25.98 -44.30
CA THR A 121 18.25 -25.22 -43.17
C THR A 121 19.29 -25.06 -42.06
N TRP A 122 19.36 -23.88 -41.43
CA TRP A 122 20.20 -23.62 -40.26
C TRP A 122 19.38 -23.78 -38.97
N LEU A 123 19.81 -24.67 -38.09
CA LEU A 123 19.17 -24.94 -36.80
C LEU A 123 19.99 -24.30 -35.69
N ILE A 124 19.34 -23.44 -34.90
CA ILE A 124 19.85 -22.87 -33.66
C ILE A 124 19.14 -23.54 -32.50
N VAL A 125 19.89 -24.10 -31.56
CA VAL A 125 19.39 -24.81 -30.38
C VAL A 125 19.74 -24.02 -29.13
N ALA A 126 18.73 -23.72 -28.31
CA ALA A 126 18.86 -23.07 -27.00
C ALA A 126 17.91 -23.76 -26.01
N HIS A 127 18.22 -25.00 -25.63
CA HIS A 127 17.47 -25.81 -24.69
C HIS A 127 17.86 -25.62 -23.22
N ASN A 128 19.10 -25.22 -22.94
CA ASN A 128 19.63 -25.03 -21.59
C ASN A 128 19.72 -23.55 -21.23
N TYR A 129 18.65 -22.99 -20.66
CA TYR A 129 18.61 -21.58 -20.29
C TYR A 129 19.63 -21.20 -19.21
N ALA A 130 20.14 -22.15 -18.42
CA ALA A 130 21.19 -21.86 -17.44
C ALA A 130 22.48 -21.34 -18.09
N ASP A 131 22.78 -21.73 -19.34
CA ASP A 131 23.97 -21.25 -20.07
C ASP A 131 23.86 -19.77 -20.45
N LEU A 132 22.67 -19.18 -20.35
CA LEU A 132 22.42 -17.78 -20.67
C LEU A 132 22.87 -16.79 -19.60
N ALA A 133 23.24 -17.31 -18.41
CA ALA A 133 23.85 -16.52 -17.35
C ALA A 133 25.17 -15.87 -17.79
N ASP A 134 25.94 -16.50 -18.69
CA ASP A 134 27.09 -15.89 -19.36
C ASP A 134 26.64 -15.13 -20.62
N TYR A 135 25.87 -14.08 -20.38
CA TYR A 135 25.19 -13.31 -21.43
C TYR A 135 26.15 -12.77 -22.51
N PRO A 136 27.31 -12.17 -22.20
CA PRO A 136 28.25 -11.70 -23.23
C PRO A 136 28.70 -12.81 -24.19
N SER A 137 29.12 -13.96 -23.67
CA SER A 137 29.57 -15.08 -24.51
C SER A 137 28.44 -15.65 -25.37
N VAL A 138 27.19 -15.62 -24.89
CA VAL A 138 26.01 -15.99 -25.69
C VAL A 138 25.83 -15.06 -26.88
N LEU A 139 25.98 -13.75 -26.68
CA LEU A 139 25.85 -12.77 -27.76
C LEU A 139 26.93 -12.99 -28.83
N ASP A 140 28.18 -13.21 -28.42
CA ASP A 140 29.28 -13.49 -29.35
C ASP A 140 29.02 -14.77 -30.16
N ARG A 141 28.54 -15.85 -29.52
CA ARG A 141 28.17 -17.10 -30.20
C ARG A 141 27.06 -16.88 -31.23
N LEU A 142 26.00 -16.18 -30.88
CA LEU A 142 24.88 -15.91 -31.78
C LEU A 142 25.27 -14.99 -32.93
N ALA A 143 26.07 -13.95 -32.66
CA ALA A 143 26.57 -13.04 -33.69
C ALA A 143 27.43 -13.79 -34.72
N ALA A 144 28.30 -14.70 -34.26
CA ALA A 144 29.11 -15.56 -35.13
C ALA A 144 28.29 -16.50 -36.03
N MET A 145 27.02 -16.80 -35.67
CA MET A 145 26.12 -17.60 -36.51
C MET A 145 25.45 -16.78 -37.62
N GLY A 146 25.61 -15.45 -37.65
CA GLY A 146 24.91 -14.55 -38.57
C GLY A 146 25.08 -14.90 -40.06
N ASP A 147 26.31 -15.12 -40.51
CA ASP A 147 26.60 -15.45 -41.92
C ASP A 147 26.07 -16.84 -42.32
N SER A 148 26.14 -17.79 -41.38
CA SER A 148 25.57 -19.13 -41.57
C SER A 148 24.06 -19.08 -41.71
N ALA A 149 23.39 -18.27 -40.89
CA ALA A 149 21.95 -18.06 -40.95
C ALA A 149 21.53 -17.32 -42.24
N ARG A 150 22.32 -16.32 -42.67
CA ARG A 150 22.08 -15.54 -43.90
C ARG A 150 22.17 -16.39 -45.19
N SER A 151 23.14 -17.28 -45.23
CA SER A 151 23.39 -18.21 -46.35
C SER A 151 22.51 -19.47 -46.29
N ALA A 152 21.71 -19.64 -45.26
CA ALA A 152 20.80 -20.78 -45.13
C ALA A 152 19.60 -20.64 -46.06
N ARG A 153 18.98 -21.77 -46.39
CA ARG A 153 17.68 -21.79 -47.07
C ARG A 153 16.57 -21.23 -46.18
N ALA A 154 16.58 -21.65 -44.92
CA ALA A 154 15.63 -21.29 -43.86
C ALA A 154 16.36 -21.37 -42.50
N VAL A 155 15.75 -20.82 -41.45
CA VAL A 155 16.30 -20.85 -40.09
C VAL A 155 15.28 -21.40 -39.12
N ILE A 156 15.69 -22.38 -38.31
CA ILE A 156 14.90 -22.91 -37.20
C ILE A 156 15.58 -22.49 -35.91
N VAL A 157 14.81 -21.88 -35.00
CA VAL A 157 15.27 -21.55 -33.64
C VAL A 157 14.49 -22.41 -32.67
N ASP A 158 15.15 -23.43 -32.12
CA ASP A 158 14.57 -24.34 -31.15
C ASP A 158 14.88 -23.88 -29.74
N LEU A 159 13.84 -23.37 -29.09
CA LEU A 159 13.86 -22.78 -27.75
C LEU A 159 13.21 -23.69 -26.70
N ARG A 160 12.85 -24.93 -27.07
CA ARG A 160 12.30 -25.92 -26.13
C ARG A 160 13.27 -26.12 -24.98
N THR A 161 12.80 -26.01 -23.74
CA THR A 161 13.62 -26.28 -22.56
C THR A 161 12.96 -27.34 -21.68
N GLY A 162 13.79 -28.23 -21.12
CA GLY A 162 13.38 -29.18 -20.08
C GLY A 162 13.54 -28.62 -18.66
N ALA A 163 14.25 -27.50 -18.50
CA ALA A 163 14.35 -26.77 -17.25
C ALA A 163 13.34 -25.61 -17.26
N THR A 164 12.56 -25.46 -16.19
CA THR A 164 11.65 -24.32 -15.98
C THR A 164 12.38 -23.04 -15.57
N GLY A 165 13.68 -22.94 -15.86
CA GLY A 165 14.48 -21.77 -15.56
C GLY A 165 13.87 -20.56 -16.27
N ASP A 166 13.35 -19.62 -15.50
CA ASP A 166 12.83 -18.36 -16.01
C ASP A 166 14.00 -17.40 -16.19
N ASP A 167 14.83 -17.63 -17.22
CA ASP A 167 15.87 -16.66 -17.57
C ASP A 167 15.31 -15.62 -18.56
N PRO A 168 15.07 -14.38 -18.12
CA PRO A 168 14.56 -13.33 -19.00
C PRO A 168 15.54 -13.00 -20.14
N ALA A 169 16.82 -13.39 -20.04
CA ALA A 169 17.81 -13.18 -21.07
C ALA A 169 17.37 -13.75 -22.42
N VAL A 170 16.72 -14.93 -22.45
CA VAL A 170 16.22 -15.60 -23.67
C VAL A 170 15.40 -14.64 -24.53
N MET A 171 14.57 -13.80 -23.90
CA MET A 171 13.67 -12.88 -24.58
C MET A 171 14.42 -11.82 -25.40
N SER A 172 15.70 -11.61 -25.12
CA SER A 172 16.54 -10.56 -25.72
C SER A 172 17.69 -11.09 -26.59
N ILE A 173 18.10 -12.36 -26.47
CA ILE A 173 19.35 -12.87 -27.10
C ILE A 173 19.40 -12.67 -28.62
N LEU A 174 18.28 -12.82 -29.32
CA LEU A 174 18.22 -12.64 -30.78
C LEU A 174 18.37 -11.18 -31.20
N ARG A 175 17.80 -10.27 -30.40
CA ARG A 175 17.89 -8.82 -30.63
C ARG A 175 19.27 -8.29 -30.27
N SER A 176 19.78 -8.66 -29.11
CA SER A 176 21.08 -8.19 -28.61
C SER A 176 22.25 -8.72 -29.45
N SER A 177 22.12 -9.89 -30.08
CA SER A 177 23.10 -10.41 -31.04
C SER A 177 22.97 -9.79 -32.44
N GLY A 178 21.89 -9.04 -32.71
CA GLY A 178 21.56 -8.51 -34.04
C GLY A 178 21.10 -9.57 -35.04
N LEU A 179 20.90 -10.82 -34.59
CA LEU A 179 20.52 -11.93 -35.44
C LEU A 179 19.10 -11.74 -36.00
N ASP A 180 18.18 -11.15 -35.24
CA ASP A 180 16.85 -10.75 -35.73
C ASP A 180 16.88 -9.82 -36.95
N ARG A 181 17.85 -8.90 -37.00
CA ARG A 181 18.05 -7.97 -38.14
C ARG A 181 18.55 -8.68 -39.39
N VAL A 182 19.39 -9.69 -39.23
CA VAL A 182 19.90 -10.52 -40.35
C VAL A 182 18.78 -11.38 -40.95
N LEU A 183 17.78 -11.70 -40.12
CA LEU A 183 16.73 -12.65 -40.47
C LEU A 183 15.44 -11.99 -40.98
N THR A 184 15.36 -10.66 -40.96
CA THR A 184 14.22 -9.88 -41.45
C THR A 184 14.54 -9.22 -42.80
N SER A 185 13.56 -9.16 -43.70
CA SER A 185 13.68 -8.46 -45.00
C SER A 185 12.98 -7.11 -45.07
N ARG A 186 12.16 -6.81 -44.07
CA ARG A 186 11.39 -5.56 -43.95
C ARG A 186 11.18 -5.23 -42.48
N PRO A 187 10.82 -3.99 -42.15
CA PRO A 187 10.54 -3.62 -40.76
C PRO A 187 9.44 -4.50 -40.16
N VAL A 188 9.72 -5.06 -38.97
CA VAL A 188 8.79 -5.92 -38.23
C VAL A 188 8.51 -5.29 -36.88
N ARG A 189 7.22 -5.15 -36.55
CA ARG A 189 6.76 -4.61 -35.27
C ARG A 189 6.30 -5.75 -34.37
N PRO A 190 7.02 -6.06 -33.28
CA PRO A 190 6.52 -6.96 -32.25
C PRO A 190 5.22 -6.44 -31.62
N PRO A 191 4.35 -7.33 -31.10
CA PRO A 191 3.24 -6.91 -30.26
C PRO A 191 3.75 -6.30 -28.94
N VAL A 192 2.88 -5.60 -28.23
CA VAL A 192 3.16 -5.05 -26.90
C VAL A 192 2.68 -6.00 -25.81
N LEU A 193 3.35 -6.00 -24.66
CA LEU A 193 2.84 -6.64 -23.46
C LEU A 193 2.05 -5.60 -22.66
N ARG A 194 0.78 -5.90 -22.37
CA ARG A 194 -0.11 -5.04 -21.59
C ARG A 194 -0.29 -5.60 -20.19
N GLY A 195 -0.02 -4.79 -19.17
CA GLY A 195 -0.18 -5.14 -17.76
C GLY A 195 -1.06 -4.14 -17.01
N ARG A 196 -1.44 -4.47 -15.77
CA ARG A 196 -2.25 -3.59 -14.91
C ARG A 196 -1.39 -2.58 -14.16
N TYR A 197 -1.89 -1.36 -14.06
CA TYR A 197 -1.24 -0.23 -13.38
C TYR A 197 -2.20 0.45 -12.42
N TYR A 198 -1.66 0.94 -11.31
CA TYR A 198 -2.41 1.67 -10.30
C TYR A 198 -1.68 2.91 -9.85
N SER A 199 -2.45 3.90 -9.43
CA SER A 199 -1.97 5.11 -8.79
C SER A 199 -2.69 5.23 -7.45
N GLY A 200 -2.16 4.53 -6.45
CA GLY A 200 -2.81 4.26 -5.16
C GLY A 200 -4.12 3.48 -5.26
N PHE A 201 -4.84 3.41 -4.13
CA PHE A 201 -6.14 2.73 -4.05
C PHE A 201 -7.27 3.74 -4.17
N ALA A 202 -8.12 3.57 -5.18
CA ALA A 202 -9.30 4.43 -5.36
C ALA A 202 -10.30 4.22 -4.21
N PRO A 203 -10.83 5.31 -3.62
CA PRO A 203 -11.76 5.20 -2.50
C PRO A 203 -13.04 4.49 -2.97
N MET A 204 -13.46 3.49 -2.21
CA MET A 204 -14.71 2.75 -2.49
C MET A 204 -15.96 3.53 -2.07
N THR A 205 -15.80 4.54 -1.22
CA THR A 205 -16.87 5.44 -0.75
C THR A 205 -16.38 6.88 -0.69
N GLY A 206 -17.27 7.83 -1.01
CA GLY A 206 -16.95 9.26 -0.97
C GLY A 206 -15.96 9.69 -2.06
N GLY A 207 -15.27 10.81 -1.81
CA GLY A 207 -14.22 11.34 -2.67
C GLY A 207 -12.92 11.57 -1.89
N SER A 208 -11.82 11.78 -2.61
CA SER A 208 -10.52 12.12 -2.02
C SER A 208 -9.74 13.08 -2.93
N SER A 209 -8.95 13.97 -2.33
CA SER A 209 -8.04 14.89 -3.03
C SER A 209 -6.88 14.21 -3.74
N GLY A 210 -6.65 12.91 -3.50
CA GLY A 210 -5.50 12.19 -4.04
C GLY A 210 -5.54 11.97 -5.56
N GLY A 211 -6.70 11.98 -6.22
CA GLY A 211 -6.78 11.70 -7.66
C GLY A 211 -6.31 10.28 -8.01
N TYR A 212 -6.80 9.29 -7.27
CA TYR A 212 -6.48 7.88 -7.46
C TYR A 212 -7.10 7.32 -8.75
N PHE A 213 -6.40 6.41 -9.42
CA PHE A 213 -6.90 5.74 -10.62
C PHE A 213 -6.21 4.39 -10.83
N SER A 214 -6.85 3.54 -11.64
CA SER A 214 -6.26 2.33 -12.21
C SER A 214 -6.29 2.42 -13.72
N GLY A 215 -5.45 1.63 -14.38
CA GLY A 215 -5.40 1.54 -15.82
C GLY A 215 -4.52 0.39 -16.26
N ASP A 216 -4.10 0.45 -17.52
CA ASP A 216 -3.11 -0.46 -18.08
C ASP A 216 -1.86 0.29 -18.53
N TYR A 217 -0.75 -0.43 -18.57
CA TYR A 217 0.48 0.01 -19.21
C TYR A 217 0.86 -0.96 -20.31
N THR A 218 1.55 -0.45 -21.32
CA THR A 218 2.09 -1.28 -22.40
C THR A 218 3.61 -1.18 -22.43
N VAL A 219 4.25 -2.33 -22.52
CA VAL A 219 5.69 -2.46 -22.81
C VAL A 219 5.82 -2.76 -24.29
N ARG A 220 6.53 -1.88 -24.99
CA ARG A 220 6.72 -1.95 -26.44
C ARG A 220 8.18 -2.24 -26.75
N ASP A 221 8.42 -3.24 -27.58
CA ASP A 221 9.72 -3.45 -28.20
C ASP A 221 9.96 -2.52 -29.39
N ASP A 222 11.25 -2.29 -29.67
CA ASP A 222 11.69 -1.51 -30.81
C ASP A 222 11.21 -2.11 -32.13
N LEU A 223 11.07 -1.25 -33.13
CA LEU A 223 10.86 -1.68 -34.50
C LEU A 223 12.12 -2.41 -34.99
N ILE A 224 11.99 -3.68 -35.35
CA ILE A 224 13.09 -4.48 -35.86
C ILE A 224 13.34 -4.04 -37.30
N GLN A 225 14.52 -3.47 -37.55
CA GLN A 225 14.94 -3.02 -38.87
C GLN A 225 15.83 -4.10 -39.51
N PRO A 226 15.62 -4.43 -40.79
CA PRO A 226 16.48 -5.36 -41.48
C PRO A 226 17.91 -4.82 -41.56
N ALA A 227 18.91 -5.71 -41.49
CA ALA A 227 20.31 -5.34 -41.67
C ALA A 227 20.63 -4.97 -43.12
N ASP A 228 19.98 -5.63 -44.08
CA ASP A 228 20.15 -5.45 -45.53
C ASP A 228 18.78 -5.53 -46.24
N THR A 229 18.67 -5.03 -47.47
CA THR A 229 17.42 -5.09 -48.27
C THR A 229 17.25 -6.41 -49.05
N GLY A 230 17.96 -7.47 -48.66
CA GLY A 230 17.93 -8.78 -49.32
C GLY A 230 16.65 -9.59 -49.01
N PRO A 231 16.40 -10.69 -49.75
CA PRO A 231 15.26 -11.57 -49.46
C PRO A 231 15.49 -12.27 -48.11
N GLY A 232 14.52 -12.14 -47.22
CA GLY A 232 14.56 -12.72 -45.87
C GLY A 232 14.48 -14.24 -45.92
N ARG A 233 14.84 -14.91 -44.82
CA ARG A 233 14.77 -16.37 -44.72
C ARG A 233 13.51 -16.80 -43.97
N PRO A 234 12.76 -17.81 -44.46
CA PRO A 234 11.72 -18.45 -43.69
C PRO A 234 12.22 -18.83 -42.30
N MET A 235 11.52 -18.39 -41.25
CA MET A 235 11.91 -18.62 -39.86
C MET A 235 10.88 -19.47 -39.12
N VAL A 236 11.33 -20.50 -38.42
CA VAL A 236 10.45 -21.29 -37.56
C VAL A 236 10.98 -21.34 -36.14
N PHE A 237 10.15 -20.99 -35.17
CA PHE A 237 10.46 -21.10 -33.76
C PHE A 237 9.82 -22.38 -33.22
N VAL A 238 10.61 -23.22 -32.56
CA VAL A 238 10.12 -24.42 -31.88
C VAL A 238 10.13 -24.14 -30.38
N ILE A 239 8.97 -24.29 -29.75
CA ILE A 239 8.76 -24.00 -28.32
C ILE A 239 7.98 -25.13 -27.66
N SER A 240 8.05 -25.17 -26.33
CA SER A 240 7.22 -25.96 -25.42
C SER A 240 6.56 -25.03 -24.40
N GLU A 241 5.68 -25.55 -23.54
CA GLU A 241 5.04 -24.77 -22.48
C GLU A 241 6.02 -24.10 -21.49
N ALA A 242 7.22 -24.67 -21.34
CA ALA A 242 8.27 -24.15 -20.46
C ALA A 242 9.19 -23.14 -21.16
N SER A 243 9.05 -22.95 -22.47
CA SER A 243 9.91 -22.05 -23.24
C SER A 243 9.62 -20.58 -22.95
N ARG A 244 10.56 -19.71 -23.31
CA ARG A 244 10.36 -18.27 -23.46
C ARG A 244 10.44 -17.92 -24.95
N LEU A 245 9.41 -17.26 -25.45
CA LEU A 245 9.26 -16.90 -26.86
C LEU A 245 9.60 -15.42 -27.05
N PRO A 246 10.73 -15.09 -27.71
CA PRO A 246 11.14 -13.71 -27.92
C PRO A 246 10.10 -12.89 -28.69
N PRO A 247 9.94 -11.59 -28.39
CA PRO A 247 8.95 -10.72 -29.06
C PRO A 247 9.11 -10.66 -30.58
N VAL A 248 10.34 -10.80 -31.09
CA VAL A 248 10.62 -10.91 -32.53
C VAL A 248 9.85 -12.05 -33.20
N ALA A 249 9.72 -13.21 -32.56
CA ALA A 249 9.03 -14.36 -33.13
C ALA A 249 7.56 -14.05 -33.39
N LEU A 250 6.90 -13.37 -32.44
CA LEU A 250 5.53 -12.91 -32.59
C LEU A 250 5.38 -11.84 -33.67
N GLY A 251 6.33 -10.91 -33.75
CA GLY A 251 6.37 -9.91 -34.81
C GLY A 251 6.49 -10.54 -36.19
N LEU A 252 7.37 -11.53 -36.34
CA LEU A 252 7.57 -12.28 -37.59
C LEU A 252 6.33 -13.09 -37.96
N GLN A 253 5.70 -13.77 -36.99
CA GLN A 253 4.46 -14.49 -37.19
C GLN A 253 3.35 -13.55 -37.67
N ALA A 254 3.15 -12.41 -36.99
CA ALA A 254 2.16 -11.40 -37.37
C ALA A 254 2.43 -10.78 -38.75
N ALA A 255 3.70 -10.70 -39.15
CA ALA A 255 4.12 -10.22 -40.46
C ALA A 255 4.05 -11.30 -41.57
N GLY A 256 3.71 -12.55 -41.24
CA GLY A 256 3.73 -13.68 -42.17
C GLY A 256 5.14 -14.06 -42.65
N LEU A 257 6.17 -13.70 -41.88
CA LEU A 257 7.59 -13.94 -42.17
C LEU A 257 8.20 -15.07 -41.33
N GLY A 258 7.49 -15.54 -40.29
CA GLY A 258 7.90 -16.66 -39.47
C GLY A 258 6.72 -17.48 -38.98
N TRP A 259 7.02 -18.66 -38.45
CA TRP A 259 6.04 -19.61 -37.92
C TRP A 259 6.46 -20.11 -36.55
N ILE A 260 5.49 -20.58 -35.77
CA ILE A 260 5.71 -21.12 -34.42
C ILE A 260 5.17 -22.54 -34.36
N VAL A 261 6.04 -23.48 -33.96
CA VAL A 261 5.68 -24.86 -33.61
C VAL A 261 5.68 -24.99 -32.09
N MET A 262 4.56 -25.40 -31.52
CA MET A 262 4.43 -25.72 -30.11
C MET A 262 4.43 -27.24 -29.91
N GLU A 263 5.38 -27.74 -29.13
CA GLU A 263 5.36 -29.10 -28.59
C GLU A 263 4.50 -29.15 -27.32
N GLY A 264 3.59 -30.12 -27.24
CA GLY A 264 2.65 -30.28 -26.14
C GLY A 264 1.27 -29.71 -26.47
N ARG A 265 0.79 -28.77 -25.65
CA ARG A 265 -0.56 -28.17 -25.78
C ARG A 265 -0.51 -26.67 -26.05
N ALA A 266 -1.61 -26.12 -26.54
CA ALA A 266 -1.76 -24.68 -26.76
C ALA A 266 -1.55 -23.90 -25.44
N SER A 267 -0.67 -22.91 -25.46
CA SER A 267 -0.38 -22.07 -24.29
C SER A 267 0.10 -20.69 -24.71
N GLN A 268 -0.33 -19.66 -23.99
CA GLN A 268 0.23 -18.30 -24.12
C GLN A 268 1.51 -18.13 -23.28
N GLY A 269 1.78 -19.06 -22.35
CA GLY A 269 2.81 -18.95 -21.32
C GLY A 269 4.20 -18.54 -21.82
N PRO A 270 4.67 -19.05 -22.98
CA PRO A 270 5.98 -18.66 -23.49
C PRO A 270 6.11 -17.18 -23.86
N ALA A 271 5.01 -16.48 -24.13
CA ALA A 271 5.00 -15.14 -24.70
C ALA A 271 4.45 -14.06 -23.76
N VAL A 272 4.07 -14.42 -22.54
CA VAL A 272 3.55 -13.50 -21.52
C VAL A 272 4.45 -13.52 -20.30
N GLU A 273 4.40 -12.45 -19.52
CA GLU A 273 5.09 -12.42 -18.23
C GLU A 273 4.21 -13.03 -17.14
N SER A 274 4.90 -13.60 -16.16
CA SER A 274 4.30 -14.24 -15.01
C SER A 274 5.11 -13.95 -13.77
N MET A 275 4.46 -13.88 -12.61
CA MET A 275 5.12 -13.87 -11.32
C MET A 275 4.97 -15.22 -10.64
N ARG A 276 5.94 -15.56 -9.77
CA ARG A 276 5.92 -16.78 -8.98
C ARG A 276 5.72 -16.43 -7.49
N LEU A 277 4.63 -16.91 -6.92
CA LEU A 277 4.27 -16.70 -5.51
C LEU A 277 4.41 -18.02 -4.74
N GLY A 278 5.26 -18.07 -3.73
CA GLY A 278 5.30 -19.20 -2.81
C GLY A 278 4.02 -19.27 -1.97
N ILE A 279 3.36 -20.44 -1.97
CA ILE A 279 2.13 -20.68 -1.21
C ILE A 279 2.33 -21.70 -0.07
N GLY A 280 3.59 -22.00 0.28
CA GLY A 280 3.96 -22.90 1.37
C GLY A 280 4.15 -24.35 0.91
N GLU A 281 4.73 -25.19 1.77
CA GLU A 281 4.84 -26.65 1.56
C GLU A 281 5.53 -27.06 0.23
N GLY A 282 6.46 -26.24 -0.27
CA GLY A 282 7.14 -26.48 -1.55
C GLY A 282 6.30 -26.16 -2.80
N LEU A 283 5.09 -25.62 -2.61
CA LEU A 283 4.18 -25.21 -3.67
C LEU A 283 4.35 -23.73 -4.03
N TYR A 284 4.14 -23.44 -5.31
CA TYR A 284 4.16 -22.11 -5.90
C TYR A 284 2.95 -21.91 -6.81
N ALA A 285 2.43 -20.70 -6.86
CA ALA A 285 1.53 -20.28 -7.92
C ALA A 285 2.32 -19.49 -8.97
N VAL A 286 2.25 -19.91 -10.22
CA VAL A 286 2.63 -19.10 -11.38
C VAL A 286 1.40 -18.29 -11.76
N ILE A 287 1.53 -16.96 -11.79
CA ILE A 287 0.41 -16.03 -12.02
C ILE A 287 0.75 -15.17 -13.22
N ARG A 288 -0.06 -15.24 -14.27
CA ARG A 288 0.11 -14.39 -15.45
C ARG A 288 -0.16 -12.93 -15.13
N THR A 289 0.69 -12.04 -15.60
CA THR A 289 0.63 -10.60 -15.29
C THR A 289 0.48 -9.71 -16.51
N THR A 290 0.70 -10.24 -17.71
CA THR A 290 0.49 -9.52 -18.97
C THR A 290 -0.33 -10.29 -20.00
N ASP A 291 -0.97 -9.54 -20.89
CA ASP A 291 -1.51 -10.01 -22.16
C ASP A 291 -0.65 -9.48 -23.30
N ILE A 292 -0.68 -10.16 -24.44
CA ILE A 292 -0.09 -9.68 -25.70
C ILE A 292 -1.14 -8.83 -26.43
N VAL A 293 -0.76 -7.68 -26.98
CA VAL A 293 -1.62 -6.82 -27.80
C VAL A 293 -0.87 -6.41 -29.08
N HIS A 294 -1.46 -6.68 -30.25
CA HIS A 294 -0.91 -6.34 -31.57
C HIS A 294 -1.27 -4.91 -31.98
N ALA A 295 -0.56 -4.37 -32.97
CA ALA A 295 -0.76 -2.98 -33.43
C ALA A 295 -2.16 -2.71 -34.01
N ASP A 296 -2.86 -3.74 -34.46
CA ASP A 296 -4.24 -3.68 -34.96
C ASP A 296 -5.30 -3.98 -33.87
N GLY A 297 -4.87 -4.05 -32.60
CA GLY A 297 -5.74 -4.28 -31.46
C GLY A 297 -5.98 -5.75 -31.12
N ARG A 298 -5.45 -6.71 -31.90
CA ARG A 298 -5.56 -8.15 -31.59
C ARG A 298 -4.77 -8.54 -30.34
N ALA A 299 -4.97 -9.75 -29.80
CA ALA A 299 -4.34 -10.17 -28.55
C ALA A 299 -4.04 -11.65 -28.51
N GLY A 300 -3.09 -11.99 -27.66
CA GLY A 300 -2.50 -13.32 -27.62
C GLY A 300 -1.75 -13.64 -28.90
N PHE A 301 -1.41 -14.91 -29.05
CA PHE A 301 -0.92 -15.50 -30.28
C PHE A 301 -1.42 -16.95 -30.41
N VAL A 302 -1.37 -17.52 -31.61
CA VAL A 302 -1.75 -18.92 -31.82
C VAL A 302 -0.58 -19.59 -32.53
N PRO A 303 0.02 -20.68 -32.00
CA PRO A 303 1.04 -21.43 -32.73
C PRO A 303 0.52 -21.91 -34.09
N ASP A 304 1.36 -21.86 -35.12
CA ASP A 304 1.00 -22.31 -36.47
C ASP A 304 0.76 -23.82 -36.54
N THR A 305 1.47 -24.58 -35.71
CA THR A 305 1.33 -26.02 -35.56
C THR A 305 1.55 -26.42 -34.11
N ILE A 306 0.73 -27.34 -33.61
CA ILE A 306 0.88 -27.95 -32.29
C ILE A 306 1.11 -29.44 -32.52
N VAL A 307 2.17 -29.99 -31.92
CA VAL A 307 2.52 -31.41 -32.03
C VAL A 307 2.66 -32.06 -30.64
N PRO A 308 2.38 -33.36 -30.51
CA PRO A 308 2.68 -34.07 -29.27
C PRO A 308 4.22 -34.15 -29.05
N PRO A 309 4.67 -34.31 -27.79
CA PRO A 309 6.06 -34.66 -27.50
C PRO A 309 6.48 -35.98 -28.18
N ALA A 310 7.78 -36.16 -28.37
CA ALA A 310 8.33 -37.39 -28.94
C ALA A 310 7.88 -38.63 -28.15
N SER A 311 7.30 -39.61 -28.85
CA SER A 311 6.80 -40.85 -28.24
C SER A 311 7.83 -41.99 -28.25
N ARG A 312 8.90 -41.85 -29.03
CA ARG A 312 10.00 -42.83 -29.14
C ARG A 312 11.36 -42.14 -29.19
N PRO A 313 12.43 -42.77 -28.67
CA PRO A 313 13.79 -42.27 -28.83
C PRO A 313 14.15 -42.08 -30.31
N GLY A 314 14.69 -40.91 -30.66
CA GLY A 314 15.12 -40.57 -32.03
C GLY A 314 14.04 -39.92 -32.91
N GLU A 315 12.79 -39.84 -32.45
CA GLU A 315 11.75 -39.03 -33.11
C GLU A 315 11.80 -37.59 -32.61
N ASP A 316 11.57 -36.63 -33.51
CA ASP A 316 11.35 -35.23 -33.15
C ASP A 316 10.21 -34.63 -34.00
N PRO A 317 8.94 -34.87 -33.59
CA PRO A 317 7.77 -34.38 -34.32
C PRO A 317 7.75 -32.85 -34.47
N ALA A 318 8.31 -32.12 -33.50
CA ALA A 318 8.34 -30.67 -33.50
C ALA A 318 9.34 -30.14 -34.53
N LEU A 319 10.54 -30.72 -34.59
CA LEU A 319 11.52 -30.38 -35.62
C LEU A 319 11.04 -30.79 -37.02
N ALA A 320 10.39 -31.96 -37.16
CA ALA A 320 9.80 -32.38 -38.44
C ALA A 320 8.70 -31.42 -38.93
N ALA A 321 7.81 -30.99 -38.02
CA ALA A 321 6.81 -29.98 -38.33
C ALA A 321 7.45 -28.63 -38.69
N ALA A 322 8.51 -28.24 -37.99
CA ALA A 322 9.22 -27.01 -38.27
C ALA A 322 9.86 -27.03 -39.67
N LEU A 323 10.52 -28.13 -40.03
CA LEU A 323 11.07 -28.34 -41.37
C LEU A 323 9.98 -28.26 -42.45
N ALA A 324 8.80 -28.85 -42.22
CA ALA A 324 7.69 -28.74 -43.16
C ALA A 324 7.21 -27.28 -43.35
N LEU A 325 7.20 -26.48 -42.28
CA LEU A 325 6.82 -25.07 -42.32
C LEU A 325 7.82 -24.18 -43.05
N THR A 326 9.12 -24.55 -43.11
CA THR A 326 10.12 -23.78 -43.88
C THR A 326 9.81 -23.68 -45.37
N ASN A 327 8.94 -24.57 -45.89
CA ASN A 327 8.50 -24.59 -47.28
C ASN A 327 7.25 -23.73 -47.54
N ARG A 328 6.62 -23.20 -46.49
CA ARG A 328 5.43 -22.36 -46.66
C ARG A 328 5.82 -20.96 -47.08
N THR A 329 5.01 -20.36 -47.95
CA THR A 329 5.08 -18.95 -48.32
C THR A 329 3.74 -18.31 -48.02
N GLY A 330 3.70 -17.34 -47.11
CA GLY A 330 2.55 -16.46 -46.89
C GLY A 330 1.27 -17.18 -46.44
N GLY A 331 0.88 -16.96 -45.19
CA GLY A 331 -0.43 -17.39 -44.69
C GLY A 331 -0.95 -16.39 -43.68
N ASP A 332 -2.07 -15.74 -44.00
CA ASP A 332 -2.71 -14.76 -43.12
C ASP A 332 -3.57 -15.50 -42.09
N ARG A 333 -2.94 -16.12 -41.08
CA ARG A 333 -3.65 -16.67 -39.93
C ARG A 333 -3.69 -15.63 -38.84
N ARG A 334 -4.71 -14.79 -38.93
CA ARG A 334 -4.91 -13.71 -37.97
C ARG A 334 -5.46 -14.29 -36.65
N PRO A 335 -4.74 -14.20 -35.52
CA PRO A 335 -5.33 -14.48 -34.21
C PRO A 335 -6.61 -13.66 -33.98
N PRO A 336 -7.55 -14.15 -33.16
CA PRO A 336 -8.74 -13.39 -32.79
C PRO A 336 -8.38 -12.10 -32.06
N SER A 337 -9.17 -11.04 -32.28
CA SER A 337 -9.09 -9.84 -31.45
C SER A 337 -9.62 -10.12 -30.05
N PRO A 338 -9.01 -9.60 -28.97
CA PRO A 338 -9.65 -9.59 -27.68
C PRO A 338 -10.87 -8.67 -27.79
N PRO A 339 -11.82 -8.79 -26.87
CA PRO A 339 -12.73 -7.70 -26.66
C PRO A 339 -11.93 -6.42 -26.34
N PRO A 340 -12.40 -5.24 -26.75
CA PRO A 340 -11.89 -3.98 -26.20
C PRO A 340 -11.92 -4.05 -24.66
N PRO A 341 -11.11 -3.24 -23.95
CA PRO A 341 -11.19 -3.17 -22.50
C PRO A 341 -12.65 -2.96 -22.10
N GLY A 342 -13.27 -3.96 -21.48
CA GLY A 342 -14.57 -3.79 -20.85
C GLY A 342 -14.44 -2.84 -19.67
N GLU A 343 -15.53 -2.20 -19.26
CA GLU A 343 -15.53 -1.45 -18.01
C GLU A 343 -15.19 -2.40 -16.85
N PRO A 344 -14.24 -2.02 -15.96
CA PRO A 344 -13.98 -2.77 -14.75
C PRO A 344 -15.29 -2.94 -13.97
N LEU A 345 -15.55 -4.14 -13.46
CA LEU A 345 -16.68 -4.32 -12.57
C LEU A 345 -16.53 -3.41 -11.35
N PRO A 346 -17.59 -2.69 -10.94
CA PRO A 346 -17.54 -1.90 -9.73
C PRO A 346 -17.23 -2.80 -8.53
N GLU A 347 -16.37 -2.31 -7.64
CA GLU A 347 -16.04 -3.03 -6.42
C GLU A 347 -17.29 -3.23 -5.54
N ARG A 348 -17.41 -4.42 -4.94
CA ARG A 348 -18.55 -4.77 -4.08
C ARG A 348 -18.58 -3.93 -2.82
N GLN A 349 -19.76 -3.41 -2.49
CA GLN A 349 -20.02 -2.67 -1.26
C GLN A 349 -20.46 -3.58 -0.09
N TYR A 350 -20.78 -4.84 -0.37
CA TYR A 350 -21.16 -5.87 0.61
C TYR A 350 -22.36 -5.49 1.50
N ASP A 351 -23.40 -4.91 0.90
CA ASP A 351 -24.57 -4.37 1.62
C ASP A 351 -25.51 -5.42 2.23
N ALA A 352 -25.31 -6.71 1.92
CA ALA A 352 -26.31 -7.74 2.18
C ALA A 352 -26.49 -8.14 3.66
N THR A 353 -25.44 -8.09 4.50
CA THR A 353 -25.55 -8.43 5.93
C THR A 353 -24.43 -7.80 6.76
N PRO A 354 -24.73 -7.14 7.91
CA PRO A 354 -23.72 -6.63 8.86
C PRO A 354 -22.86 -7.71 9.51
N TYR A 355 -23.33 -8.96 9.53
CA TYR A 355 -22.60 -10.12 10.05
C TYR A 355 -22.54 -11.21 8.97
N PRO A 356 -21.49 -11.23 8.16
CA PRO A 356 -21.37 -12.18 7.05
C PRO A 356 -20.89 -13.55 7.54
N ALA A 357 -21.12 -14.58 6.72
CA ALA A 357 -20.66 -15.95 6.98
C ALA A 357 -19.12 -16.01 7.10
N ALA A 358 -18.60 -17.03 7.79
CA ALA A 358 -17.17 -17.17 8.11
C ALA A 358 -16.21 -16.99 6.91
N PRO A 359 -16.44 -17.58 5.71
CA PRO A 359 -15.57 -17.35 4.56
C PRO A 359 -15.51 -15.88 4.11
N TYR A 360 -16.60 -15.13 4.24
CA TYR A 360 -16.63 -13.70 3.94
C TYR A 360 -15.92 -12.85 5.01
N ARG A 361 -15.91 -13.30 6.28
CA ARG A 361 -15.11 -12.65 7.33
C ARG A 361 -13.61 -12.82 7.07
N LEU A 362 -13.19 -13.97 6.52
CA LEU A 362 -11.81 -14.16 6.06
C LEU A 362 -11.49 -13.34 4.79
N LEU A 363 -12.44 -13.21 3.86
CA LEU A 363 -12.31 -12.29 2.71
C LEU A 363 -12.04 -10.85 3.17
N ALA A 364 -12.66 -10.39 4.26
CA ALA A 364 -12.35 -9.08 4.84
C ALA A 364 -10.87 -8.95 5.23
N ALA A 365 -10.32 -9.97 5.91
CA ALA A 365 -8.89 -10.03 6.28
C ALA A 365 -7.99 -9.90 5.04
N TYR A 366 -8.30 -10.65 3.98
CA TYR A 366 -7.49 -10.65 2.76
C TYR A 366 -7.60 -9.34 1.99
N ARG A 367 -8.78 -8.70 1.97
CA ARG A 367 -8.95 -7.35 1.41
C ARG A 367 -8.11 -6.32 2.17
N MET A 368 -8.19 -6.34 3.50
CA MET A 368 -7.37 -5.47 4.36
C MET A 368 -5.88 -5.70 4.13
N TRP A 369 -5.45 -6.97 4.11
CA TRP A 369 -4.06 -7.31 3.85
C TRP A 369 -3.60 -6.79 2.49
N ALA A 370 -4.39 -7.02 1.44
CA ALA A 370 -4.03 -6.65 0.08
C ALA A 370 -3.94 -5.13 -0.10
N VAL A 371 -4.90 -4.38 0.45
CA VAL A 371 -4.90 -2.92 0.34
C VAL A 371 -3.66 -2.33 1.03
N VAL A 372 -3.33 -2.84 2.22
CA VAL A 372 -2.13 -2.38 2.93
C VAL A 372 -0.84 -2.83 2.24
N ARG A 373 -0.79 -4.08 1.74
CA ARG A 373 0.39 -4.63 1.07
C ARG A 373 0.76 -3.85 -0.20
N PHE A 374 -0.23 -3.49 -1.00
CA PHE A 374 0.00 -2.92 -2.32
C PHE A 374 -0.17 -1.39 -2.37
N PHE A 375 -1.04 -0.80 -1.56
CA PHE A 375 -1.43 0.60 -1.76
C PHE A 375 -1.19 1.53 -0.57
N TYR A 376 -0.94 1.01 0.63
CA TYR A 376 -0.68 1.88 1.79
C TYR A 376 0.66 2.60 1.64
N ALA A 377 0.61 3.93 1.60
CA ALA A 377 1.77 4.77 1.34
C ALA A 377 2.89 4.57 2.38
N TYR A 378 2.53 4.24 3.61
CA TYR A 378 3.46 4.11 4.73
C TYR A 378 3.78 2.65 5.10
N ARG A 379 3.63 1.70 4.17
CA ARG A 379 3.89 0.28 4.44
C ARG A 379 5.25 0.01 5.13
N PRO A 380 6.39 0.60 4.71
CA PRO A 380 7.67 0.40 5.40
C PRO A 380 7.66 0.87 6.87
N LEU A 381 6.69 1.69 7.26
CA LEU A 381 6.57 2.26 8.61
C LEU A 381 5.71 1.41 9.54
N ILE A 382 5.07 0.34 9.07
CA ILE A 382 4.30 -0.58 9.93
C ILE A 382 5.23 -1.20 10.98
N ALA A 383 6.45 -1.57 10.56
CA ALA A 383 7.50 -2.21 11.39
C ALA A 383 7.13 -3.58 11.99
N GLU A 384 5.96 -4.10 11.64
CA GLU A 384 5.49 -5.46 11.91
C GLU A 384 5.47 -6.29 10.63
N ASP A 385 5.63 -7.60 10.76
CA ASP A 385 5.41 -8.51 9.63
C ASP A 385 3.92 -8.57 9.30
N TRP A 386 3.55 -7.94 8.19
CA TRP A 386 2.17 -7.84 7.76
C TRP A 386 1.53 -9.18 7.39
N ASP A 387 2.33 -10.17 6.96
CA ASP A 387 1.85 -11.53 6.69
C ASP A 387 1.57 -12.26 8.02
N ALA A 388 2.41 -12.04 9.04
CA ALA A 388 2.17 -12.54 10.40
C ALA A 388 0.94 -11.88 11.05
N VAL A 389 0.72 -10.58 10.83
CA VAL A 389 -0.49 -9.88 11.30
C VAL A 389 -1.74 -10.52 10.68
N LEU A 390 -1.76 -10.73 9.35
CA LEU A 390 -2.85 -11.44 8.68
C LEU A 390 -3.08 -12.81 9.32
N ARG A 391 -2.03 -13.63 9.42
CA ARG A 391 -2.10 -14.99 9.98
C ARG A 391 -2.66 -15.02 11.40
N SER A 392 -2.32 -14.03 12.23
CA SER A 392 -2.80 -13.92 13.61
C SER A 392 -4.25 -13.46 13.72
N ALA A 393 -4.75 -12.71 12.74
CA ALA A 393 -6.12 -12.20 12.70
C ALA A 393 -7.16 -13.25 12.25
N LEU A 394 -6.78 -14.20 11.38
CA LEU A 394 -7.71 -15.19 10.79
C LEU A 394 -8.55 -15.95 11.83
N PRO A 395 -7.99 -16.52 12.93
CA PRO A 395 -8.78 -17.29 13.88
C PRO A 395 -9.88 -16.46 14.54
N ARG A 396 -9.62 -15.18 14.80
CA ARG A 396 -10.57 -14.28 15.47
C ARG A 396 -11.67 -13.79 14.54
N LEU A 397 -11.32 -13.51 13.28
CA LEU A 397 -12.29 -13.15 12.24
C LEU A 397 -13.20 -14.33 11.89
N GLU A 398 -12.62 -15.52 11.76
CA GLU A 398 -13.38 -16.74 11.49
C GLU A 398 -14.28 -17.12 12.68
N GLY A 399 -13.73 -17.13 13.90
CA GLY A 399 -14.40 -17.55 15.13
C GLY A 399 -15.35 -16.52 15.75
N ALA A 400 -15.44 -15.30 15.20
CA ALA A 400 -16.37 -14.28 15.67
C ALA A 400 -17.80 -14.81 15.68
N ARG A 401 -18.52 -14.62 16.79
CA ARG A 401 -19.85 -15.20 17.03
C ARG A 401 -21.00 -14.28 16.62
N ASP A 402 -20.73 -12.99 16.52
CA ASP A 402 -21.71 -11.96 16.15
C ASP A 402 -21.05 -10.77 15.42
N SER A 403 -21.87 -9.78 15.06
CA SER A 403 -21.42 -8.56 14.37
C SER A 403 -20.42 -7.73 15.18
N LEU A 404 -20.49 -7.75 16.52
CA LEU A 404 -19.60 -6.97 17.37
C LEU A 404 -18.23 -7.64 17.43
N GLU A 405 -18.16 -8.93 17.74
CA GLU A 405 -16.89 -9.67 17.76
C GLU A 405 -16.18 -9.59 16.40
N TYR A 406 -16.95 -9.67 15.30
CA TYR A 406 -16.41 -9.49 13.96
C TYR A 406 -15.85 -8.07 13.75
N ALA A 407 -16.61 -7.03 14.08
CA ALA A 407 -16.15 -5.65 13.92
C ALA A 407 -14.94 -5.33 14.82
N LEU A 408 -14.87 -5.90 16.02
CA LEU A 408 -13.71 -5.78 16.91
C LEU A 408 -12.48 -6.47 16.33
N ALA A 409 -12.63 -7.67 15.75
CA ALA A 409 -11.53 -8.39 15.10
C ALA A 409 -11.00 -7.64 13.87
N VAL A 410 -11.89 -7.07 13.05
CA VAL A 410 -11.53 -6.18 11.93
C VAL A 410 -10.77 -4.95 12.45
N SER A 411 -11.33 -4.27 13.46
CA SER A 411 -10.74 -3.06 14.02
C SER A 411 -9.36 -3.31 14.62
N GLU A 412 -9.18 -4.44 15.31
CA GLU A 412 -7.91 -4.82 15.92
C GLU A 412 -6.83 -5.09 14.88
N MET A 413 -7.11 -5.90 13.86
CA MET A 413 -6.18 -6.08 12.74
C MET A 413 -5.80 -4.74 12.09
N TRP A 414 -6.78 -3.83 11.95
CA TRP A 414 -6.54 -2.52 11.35
C TRP A 414 -5.65 -1.61 12.21
N THR A 415 -5.60 -1.80 13.53
CA THR A 415 -4.73 -0.98 14.41
C THR A 415 -3.24 -1.16 14.12
N HIS A 416 -2.84 -2.31 13.57
CA HIS A 416 -1.44 -2.62 13.24
C HIS A 416 -0.85 -1.75 12.11
N ILE A 417 -1.66 -0.94 11.40
CA ILE A 417 -1.11 -0.01 10.40
C ILE A 417 -0.46 1.24 11.03
N HIS A 418 -0.69 1.48 12.33
CA HIS A 418 -0.18 2.63 13.10
C HIS A 418 -0.46 3.96 12.40
N ASP A 419 -1.73 4.22 12.10
CA ASP A 419 -2.17 5.39 11.35
C ASP A 419 -3.34 6.08 12.03
N SER A 420 -3.19 7.36 12.38
CA SER A 420 -4.30 8.16 12.89
C SER A 420 -5.34 8.54 11.83
N HIS A 421 -5.15 8.18 10.55
CA HIS A 421 -6.22 8.10 9.54
C HIS A 421 -6.87 6.70 9.44
N GLY A 422 -6.39 5.74 10.21
CA GLY A 422 -6.82 4.34 10.24
C GLY A 422 -8.17 4.08 10.91
N PHE A 423 -9.21 4.82 10.54
CA PHE A 423 -10.53 4.68 11.17
C PHE A 423 -11.30 3.46 10.68
N VAL A 424 -12.15 2.91 11.54
CA VAL A 424 -13.08 1.83 11.19
C VAL A 424 -14.50 2.27 11.50
N GLU A 425 -15.35 2.24 10.49
CA GLU A 425 -16.77 2.56 10.59
C GLU A 425 -17.59 1.28 10.48
N SER A 426 -18.29 0.97 11.57
CA SER A 426 -19.22 -0.15 11.67
C SER A 426 -20.30 0.20 12.69
N PRO A 427 -21.59 -0.08 12.40
CA PRO A 427 -22.66 0.17 13.37
C PRO A 427 -22.46 -0.53 14.73
N ALA A 428 -21.89 -1.74 14.71
CA ALA A 428 -21.62 -2.54 15.91
C ALA A 428 -20.42 -1.98 16.69
N LEU A 429 -19.34 -1.62 16.00
CA LEU A 429 -18.18 -0.98 16.63
C LEU A 429 -18.54 0.39 17.21
N GLU A 430 -19.33 1.20 16.50
CA GLU A 430 -19.77 2.51 16.99
C GLU A 430 -20.66 2.39 18.23
N ALA A 431 -21.52 1.36 18.31
CA ALA A 431 -22.28 1.07 19.52
C ALA A 431 -21.36 0.72 20.71
N TYR A 432 -20.32 -0.10 20.48
CA TYR A 432 -19.34 -0.47 21.50
C TYR A 432 -18.48 0.70 21.98
N LEU A 433 -18.00 1.54 21.06
CA LEU A 433 -17.20 2.74 21.36
C LEU A 433 -18.05 3.90 21.92
N GLY A 434 -19.37 3.80 21.82
CA GLY A 434 -20.35 4.75 22.33
C GLY A 434 -20.75 5.84 21.32
N ARG A 435 -22.06 5.95 21.07
CA ARG A 435 -22.69 6.86 20.09
C ARG A 435 -22.93 8.27 20.63
N ALA A 436 -22.86 8.45 21.95
CA ALA A 436 -23.14 9.70 22.63
C ALA A 436 -22.10 9.99 23.72
N ARG A 437 -21.99 11.27 24.11
CA ARG A 437 -21.11 11.73 25.19
C ARG A 437 -21.83 12.77 26.07
N PRO A 438 -21.38 13.01 27.31
CA PRO A 438 -21.85 14.17 28.07
C PRO A 438 -21.29 15.47 27.47
N ALA A 439 -21.85 16.60 27.92
CA ALA A 439 -21.44 17.96 27.54
C ALA A 439 -20.06 18.38 28.11
N VAL A 440 -19.07 17.48 28.06
CA VAL A 440 -17.73 17.64 28.63
C VAL A 440 -16.68 17.14 27.62
N ARG A 441 -15.54 17.85 27.50
CA ARG A 441 -14.34 17.37 26.80
C ARG A 441 -13.25 17.01 27.79
N VAL A 442 -12.57 15.92 27.50
CA VAL A 442 -11.45 15.39 28.29
C VAL A 442 -10.19 15.42 27.44
N ARG A 443 -9.06 15.81 28.05
CA ARG A 443 -7.72 15.69 27.46
C ARG A 443 -6.79 14.99 28.42
N MET A 444 -5.70 14.42 27.89
CA MET A 444 -4.61 13.93 28.72
C MET A 444 -3.70 15.09 29.13
N VAL A 445 -3.59 15.34 30.43
CA VAL A 445 -2.75 16.40 31.00
C VAL A 445 -1.96 15.82 32.15
N GLN A 446 -0.64 15.97 32.14
CA GLN A 446 0.26 15.40 33.14
C GLN A 446 0.03 13.88 33.37
N GLY A 447 -0.29 13.15 32.28
CA GLY A 447 -0.54 11.70 32.31
C GLY A 447 -1.87 11.29 32.95
N GLN A 448 -2.81 12.23 33.15
CA GLN A 448 -4.13 11.99 33.73
C GLN A 448 -5.25 12.46 32.76
N PRO A 449 -6.40 11.79 32.72
CA PRO A 449 -7.57 12.26 31.98
C PRO A 449 -8.22 13.41 32.77
N VAL A 450 -8.21 14.60 32.19
CA VAL A 450 -8.62 15.85 32.84
C VAL A 450 -9.75 16.50 32.05
N VAL A 451 -10.75 16.98 32.77
CA VAL A 451 -11.82 17.80 32.19
C VAL A 451 -11.23 19.10 31.67
N PHE A 452 -11.20 19.24 30.36
CA PHE A 452 -10.56 20.37 29.67
C PHE A 452 -11.57 21.46 29.32
N GLN A 453 -12.82 21.09 29.04
CA GLN A 453 -13.87 22.04 28.66
C GLN A 453 -15.26 21.51 29.02
N LEU A 454 -16.16 22.42 29.39
CA LEU A 454 -17.61 22.18 29.49
C LEU A 454 -18.28 22.79 28.24
N LEU A 455 -19.12 22.02 27.53
CA LEU A 455 -19.79 22.48 26.29
C LEU A 455 -21.02 23.34 26.59
N GLN A 456 -21.60 23.16 27.76
CA GLN A 456 -22.69 24.00 28.26
C GLN A 456 -22.12 24.99 29.27
N THR A 457 -22.74 26.17 29.38
CA THR A 457 -22.34 27.26 30.28
C THR A 457 -23.47 27.60 31.26
N GLY A 458 -23.17 28.38 32.30
CA GLY A 458 -24.18 28.91 33.23
C GLY A 458 -24.76 27.86 34.18
N ALA A 459 -26.08 27.87 34.38
CA ALA A 459 -26.75 26.98 35.32
C ALA A 459 -26.68 25.50 34.90
N MET A 460 -26.73 25.21 33.60
CA MET A 460 -26.66 23.83 33.07
C MET A 460 -25.29 23.19 33.29
N ALA A 461 -24.21 23.95 33.15
CA ALA A 461 -22.86 23.49 33.49
C ALA A 461 -22.74 23.15 34.99
N ARG A 462 -23.23 24.06 35.85
CA ARG A 462 -23.20 23.90 37.31
C ARG A 462 -24.04 22.73 37.81
N ALA A 463 -25.17 22.45 37.16
CA ALA A 463 -26.03 21.31 37.49
C ALA A 463 -25.34 19.95 37.33
N THR A 464 -24.26 19.88 36.54
CA THR A 464 -23.48 18.63 36.42
C THR A 464 -22.58 18.36 37.63
N GLY A 465 -22.20 19.36 38.44
CA GLY A 465 -21.19 19.19 39.49
C GLY A 465 -19.76 18.92 38.97
N MET A 466 -19.56 19.01 37.64
CA MET A 466 -18.27 18.87 36.96
C MET A 466 -17.58 20.22 36.82
N GLU A 467 -16.28 20.26 37.02
CA GLU A 467 -15.46 21.47 36.94
C GLU A 467 -14.28 21.29 35.97
N ILE A 468 -13.87 22.40 35.34
CA ILE A 468 -12.67 22.43 34.51
C ILE A 468 -11.45 22.15 35.40
N GLY A 469 -10.63 21.17 35.00
CA GLY A 469 -9.47 20.71 35.78
C GLY A 469 -9.75 19.57 36.76
N ASP A 470 -10.97 19.02 36.78
CA ASP A 470 -11.24 17.75 37.45
C ASP A 470 -10.45 16.60 36.82
N VAL A 471 -9.85 15.75 37.66
CA VAL A 471 -9.17 14.52 37.21
C VAL A 471 -10.15 13.35 37.28
N ILE A 472 -10.38 12.66 36.16
CA ILE A 472 -11.30 11.53 36.08
C ILE A 472 -10.62 10.26 36.59
N LEU A 473 -11.16 9.66 37.64
CA LEU A 473 -10.63 8.45 38.25
C LEU A 473 -11.32 7.19 37.73
N THR A 474 -12.66 7.21 37.67
CA THR A 474 -13.48 6.11 37.17
C THR A 474 -14.62 6.60 36.30
N VAL A 475 -15.11 5.72 35.41
CA VAL A 475 -16.25 5.93 34.52
C VAL A 475 -17.12 4.68 34.56
N ASP A 476 -18.37 4.81 34.97
CA ASP A 476 -19.33 3.71 35.16
C ASP A 476 -18.73 2.55 35.98
N GLY A 477 -17.99 2.89 37.06
CA GLY A 477 -17.31 1.94 37.94
C GLY A 477 -15.96 1.40 37.43
N GLU A 478 -15.60 1.63 36.16
CA GLU A 478 -14.33 1.20 35.56
C GLU A 478 -13.23 2.24 35.77
N PRO A 479 -12.00 1.88 36.19
CA PRO A 479 -10.87 2.82 36.25
C PRO A 479 -10.60 3.48 34.89
N ALA A 480 -10.47 4.81 34.87
CA ALA A 480 -10.42 5.59 33.62
C ALA A 480 -9.29 5.12 32.68
N LYS A 481 -8.09 4.86 33.21
CA LYS A 481 -6.96 4.34 32.41
C LYS A 481 -7.20 2.93 31.88
N ALA A 482 -7.88 2.06 32.64
CA ALA A 482 -8.24 0.72 32.19
C ALA A 482 -9.26 0.79 31.04
N ARG A 483 -10.27 1.67 31.17
CA ARG A 483 -11.22 1.96 30.10
C ARG A 483 -10.53 2.45 28.83
N MET A 484 -9.60 3.40 28.95
CA MET A 484 -8.81 3.89 27.81
C MET A 484 -8.02 2.76 27.15
N ALA A 485 -7.32 1.92 27.93
CA ALA A 485 -6.56 0.80 27.40
C ALA A 485 -7.45 -0.22 26.68
N ARG A 486 -8.65 -0.52 27.23
CA ARG A 486 -9.62 -1.42 26.61
C ARG A 486 -10.14 -0.88 25.28
N LEU A 487 -10.54 0.40 25.23
CA LEU A 487 -11.01 1.04 24.00
C LEU A 487 -9.89 1.18 22.96
N GLY A 488 -8.68 1.51 23.41
CA GLY A 488 -7.52 1.76 22.57
C GLY A 488 -6.98 0.54 21.82
N ARG A 489 -7.41 -0.69 22.17
CA ARG A 489 -7.13 -1.91 21.38
C ARG A 489 -7.74 -1.88 19.98
N TYR A 490 -8.72 -1.01 19.76
CA TYR A 490 -9.49 -0.93 18.52
C TYR A 490 -9.34 0.45 17.85
N LEU A 491 -8.40 1.28 18.30
CA LEU A 491 -8.18 2.62 17.76
C LEU A 491 -6.76 2.73 17.21
N SER A 492 -6.65 2.81 15.88
CA SER A 492 -5.37 3.06 15.22
C SER A 492 -4.88 4.48 15.52
N ALA A 493 -3.58 4.61 15.76
CA ALA A 493 -2.95 5.90 16.01
C ALA A 493 -1.49 5.88 15.56
N SER A 494 -1.04 6.98 14.96
CA SER A 494 0.35 7.10 14.49
C SER A 494 1.35 7.27 15.64
N THR A 495 0.92 7.90 16.74
CA THR A 495 1.80 8.29 17.85
C THR A 495 1.13 8.05 19.21
N PRO A 496 1.92 7.94 20.31
CA PRO A 496 1.36 7.81 21.66
C PRO A 496 0.44 8.98 22.06
N GLN A 497 0.76 10.21 21.64
CA GLN A 497 -0.10 11.38 21.91
C GLN A 497 -1.40 11.33 21.11
N ALA A 498 -1.40 10.85 19.87
CA ALA A 498 -2.62 10.64 19.11
C ALA A 498 -3.49 9.52 19.72
N TRP A 499 -2.87 8.44 20.20
CA TRP A 499 -3.60 7.39 20.93
C TRP A 499 -4.26 7.92 22.20
N GLN A 500 -3.54 8.76 22.97
CA GLN A 500 -4.06 9.44 24.14
C GLN A 500 -5.23 10.37 23.81
N ARG A 501 -5.15 11.12 22.71
CA ARG A 501 -6.24 11.95 22.19
C ARG A 501 -7.47 11.11 21.87
N GLU A 502 -7.31 10.06 21.07
CA GLU A 502 -8.43 9.23 20.59
C GLU A 502 -9.17 8.55 21.76
N THR A 503 -8.42 8.03 22.73
CA THR A 503 -8.98 7.34 23.90
C THR A 503 -9.59 8.32 24.91
N ALA A 504 -8.95 9.46 25.19
CA ALA A 504 -9.52 10.49 26.07
C ALA A 504 -10.82 11.08 25.49
N GLY A 505 -10.87 11.34 24.18
CA GLY A 505 -12.06 11.81 23.47
C GLY A 505 -13.23 10.80 23.43
N ARG A 506 -12.98 9.54 23.78
CA ARG A 506 -13.98 8.45 23.90
C ARG A 506 -14.24 8.01 25.33
N LEU A 507 -13.47 8.48 26.30
CA LEU A 507 -13.51 7.99 27.68
C LEU A 507 -14.93 8.01 28.28
N LEU A 508 -15.66 9.11 28.06
CA LEU A 508 -17.01 9.31 28.62
C LEU A 508 -18.15 8.87 27.69
N ARG A 509 -17.83 8.24 26.55
CA ARG A 509 -18.85 7.80 25.60
C ARG A 509 -19.60 6.57 26.07
N GLY A 510 -20.82 6.43 25.55
CA GLY A 510 -21.73 5.32 25.80
C GLY A 510 -22.98 5.40 24.93
N PRO A 511 -24.03 4.62 25.25
CA PRO A 511 -25.30 4.66 24.53
C PRO A 511 -25.94 6.05 24.59
N ASP A 512 -26.67 6.40 23.53
CA ASP A 512 -27.45 7.64 23.51
C ASP A 512 -28.57 7.62 24.55
N SER A 513 -28.93 8.78 25.10
CA SER A 513 -29.88 8.94 26.19
C SER A 513 -29.55 8.19 27.50
N SER A 514 -28.34 7.64 27.63
CA SER A 514 -27.87 7.03 28.88
C SER A 514 -27.27 8.09 29.82
N THR A 515 -27.05 7.72 31.09
CA THR A 515 -26.31 8.53 32.05
C THR A 515 -24.91 7.95 32.24
N VAL A 516 -23.89 8.80 32.27
CA VAL A 516 -22.54 8.43 32.72
C VAL A 516 -22.38 8.76 34.19
N THR A 517 -21.80 7.85 34.96
CA THR A 517 -21.38 8.11 36.34
C THR A 517 -19.86 8.17 36.40
N VAL A 518 -19.29 9.26 36.91
CA VAL A 518 -17.84 9.46 36.97
C VAL A 518 -17.39 9.80 38.38
N THR A 519 -16.32 9.16 38.84
CA THR A 519 -15.61 9.61 40.05
C THR A 519 -14.48 10.53 39.64
N VAL A 520 -14.46 11.73 40.21
CA VAL A 520 -13.46 12.76 39.89
C VAL A 520 -12.74 13.26 41.14
N ARG A 521 -11.52 13.76 40.95
CA ARG A 521 -10.75 14.47 41.97
C ARG A 521 -10.70 15.97 41.65
N GLY A 522 -11.26 16.76 42.56
CA GLY A 522 -11.42 18.20 42.44
C GLY A 522 -10.15 19.03 42.58
N GLY A 523 -10.33 20.34 42.41
CA GLY A 523 -9.34 21.37 42.70
C GLY A 523 -8.79 21.30 44.13
N ASP A 524 -9.71 21.07 45.07
CA ASP A 524 -9.50 20.95 46.52
C ASP A 524 -8.95 19.58 46.96
N GLY A 525 -8.69 18.68 46.01
CA GLY A 525 -8.23 17.32 46.27
C GLY A 525 -9.33 16.35 46.70
N ARG A 526 -10.58 16.80 46.91
CA ARG A 526 -11.68 15.93 47.29
C ARG A 526 -12.11 15.04 46.13
N VAL A 527 -12.50 13.81 46.47
CA VAL A 527 -13.07 12.86 45.52
C VAL A 527 -14.58 12.92 45.59
N ARG A 528 -15.24 13.04 44.44
CA ARG A 528 -16.70 13.08 44.34
C ARG A 528 -17.20 12.30 43.13
N THR A 529 -18.43 11.83 43.23
CA THR A 529 -19.13 11.15 42.13
C THR A 529 -20.11 12.12 41.49
N VAL A 530 -20.11 12.15 40.16
CA VAL A 530 -20.93 13.03 39.34
C VAL A 530 -21.65 12.19 38.29
N SER A 531 -22.92 12.51 38.03
CA SER A 531 -23.72 11.86 36.99
C SER A 531 -24.15 12.88 35.93
N MET A 532 -24.01 12.52 34.65
CA MET A 532 -24.33 13.41 33.53
C MET A 532 -25.04 12.64 32.41
N PRO A 533 -26.04 13.24 31.74
CA PRO A 533 -26.67 12.61 30.57
C PRO A 533 -25.70 12.59 29.39
N ARG A 534 -25.77 11.53 28.57
CA ARG A 534 -25.13 11.43 27.27
C ARG A 534 -26.14 11.79 26.19
N SER A 535 -25.72 12.61 25.22
CA SER A 535 -26.51 12.92 24.02
C SER A 535 -25.64 12.85 22.77
N ALA A 536 -26.19 12.33 21.68
CA ALA A 536 -25.59 12.33 20.37
C ALA A 536 -25.32 13.76 19.84
N GLU A 537 -26.12 14.75 20.26
CA GLU A 537 -25.95 16.17 19.90
C GLU A 537 -24.61 16.72 20.40
N PHE A 538 -24.19 16.29 21.60
CA PHE A 538 -22.89 16.69 22.13
C PHE A 538 -21.74 16.05 21.34
N ARG A 539 -21.96 14.95 20.61
CA ARG A 539 -20.94 14.34 19.75
C ARG A 539 -20.77 15.11 18.45
N THR A 540 -21.84 15.64 17.85
CA THR A 540 -21.82 16.32 16.55
C THR A 540 -21.44 17.81 16.63
N SER A 541 -21.47 18.43 17.81
CA SER A 541 -21.08 19.82 17.98
C SER A 541 -19.60 20.07 17.60
N SER A 542 -19.41 20.55 16.37
CA SER A 542 -18.13 20.98 15.80
C SER A 542 -17.76 22.42 16.17
N ALA A 543 -18.65 23.14 16.86
CA ALA A 543 -18.49 24.55 17.16
C ALA A 543 -17.14 24.82 17.87
N GLY A 544 -16.33 25.65 17.22
CA GLY A 544 -14.96 26.00 17.58
C GLY A 544 -14.83 26.25 19.08
N ASN A 545 -13.94 25.49 19.70
CA ASN A 545 -13.81 25.36 21.16
C ASN A 545 -13.24 26.62 21.84
N ARG A 546 -13.10 27.71 21.09
CA ARG A 546 -12.47 28.96 21.53
C ARG A 546 -13.50 30.07 21.42
N SER A 547 -13.65 30.82 22.50
CA SER A 547 -14.47 32.03 22.56
C SER A 547 -13.66 33.27 22.16
N GLY A 548 -14.36 34.35 21.79
CA GLY A 548 -13.74 35.62 21.40
C GLY A 548 -13.42 35.74 19.90
N PRO A 549 -12.80 36.87 19.49
CA PRO A 549 -12.57 37.19 18.08
C PRO A 549 -11.63 36.20 17.40
N ILE A 550 -11.91 35.89 16.12
CA ILE A 550 -11.10 35.02 15.27
C ILE A 550 -9.74 35.66 15.00
N VAL A 551 -9.74 36.97 14.73
CA VAL A 551 -8.55 37.81 14.55
C VAL A 551 -8.57 38.87 15.63
N ARG A 552 -7.48 39.03 16.38
CA ARG A 552 -7.34 40.09 17.39
C ARG A 552 -5.90 40.55 17.55
N ARG A 553 -5.73 41.83 17.89
CA ARG A 553 -4.45 42.34 18.38
C ARG A 553 -4.31 42.06 19.87
N LEU A 554 -3.22 41.40 20.26
CA LEU A 554 -2.87 41.17 21.66
C LEU A 554 -2.06 42.33 22.24
N SER A 555 -1.39 43.09 21.38
CA SER A 555 -0.70 44.36 21.69
C SER A 555 -0.50 45.15 20.39
N ARG A 556 0.16 46.32 20.46
CA ARG A 556 0.58 47.06 19.26
C ARG A 556 1.39 46.18 18.29
N ASP A 557 2.26 45.33 18.82
CA ASP A 557 3.24 44.58 18.01
C ASP A 557 2.80 43.16 17.66
N ILE A 558 1.76 42.61 18.30
CA ILE A 558 1.45 41.17 18.22
C ILE A 558 -0.02 40.95 17.85
N GLY A 559 -0.26 40.33 16.70
CA GLY A 559 -1.53 39.77 16.27
C GLY A 559 -1.74 38.32 16.71
N TYR A 560 -2.99 37.91 16.81
CA TYR A 560 -3.42 36.54 17.06
C TYR A 560 -4.51 36.15 16.07
N VAL A 561 -4.40 34.92 15.55
CA VAL A 561 -5.31 34.37 14.55
C VAL A 561 -5.69 32.95 14.94
N ASP A 562 -6.99 32.71 15.06
CA ASP A 562 -7.57 31.39 15.31
C ASP A 562 -7.80 30.64 13.99
N LEU A 563 -6.91 29.72 13.63
CA LEU A 563 -6.97 29.03 12.34
C LEU A 563 -8.10 27.98 12.25
N ASP A 564 -8.65 27.53 13.38
CA ASP A 564 -9.81 26.63 13.44
C ASP A 564 -11.08 27.31 12.89
N ARG A 565 -11.23 28.61 13.18
CA ARG A 565 -12.41 29.40 12.83
C ARG A 565 -12.21 30.36 11.66
N LEU A 566 -10.97 30.61 11.25
CA LEU A 566 -10.67 31.44 10.09
C LEU A 566 -11.01 30.70 8.79
N SER A 567 -12.00 31.20 8.05
CA SER A 567 -12.30 30.83 6.66
C SER A 567 -11.34 31.52 5.67
N THR A 568 -11.25 30.96 4.46
CA THR A 568 -10.47 31.55 3.36
C THR A 568 -10.92 32.96 2.98
N THR A 569 -12.21 33.27 3.09
CA THR A 569 -12.78 34.58 2.78
C THR A 569 -12.37 35.69 3.76
N MET A 570 -11.85 35.34 4.94
CA MET A 570 -11.40 36.32 5.94
C MET A 570 -9.88 36.60 5.87
N VAL A 571 -9.14 35.96 4.97
CA VAL A 571 -7.67 36.08 4.95
C VAL A 571 -7.22 37.51 4.61
N ASP A 572 -7.92 38.19 3.71
CA ASP A 572 -7.58 39.58 3.35
C ASP A 572 -7.83 40.54 4.51
N SER A 573 -9.00 40.45 5.15
CA SER A 573 -9.33 41.30 6.30
C SER A 573 -8.44 41.00 7.51
N MET A 574 -8.03 39.74 7.70
CA MET A 574 -7.03 39.35 8.70
C MET A 574 -5.70 40.07 8.46
N PHE A 575 -5.15 40.02 7.24
CA PHE A 575 -3.89 40.70 6.95
C PHE A 575 -4.01 42.22 7.04
N ALA A 576 -5.13 42.80 6.58
CA ALA A 576 -5.37 44.24 6.73
C ALA A 576 -5.42 44.65 8.22
N ALA A 577 -6.10 43.86 9.07
CA ALA A 577 -6.21 44.14 10.50
C ALA A 577 -4.87 44.02 11.25
N LEU A 578 -3.91 43.25 10.73
CA LEU A 578 -2.64 42.93 11.38
C LEU A 578 -1.41 43.51 10.64
N ALA A 579 -1.60 44.32 9.60
CA ALA A 579 -0.55 44.75 8.67
C ALA A 579 0.65 45.46 9.33
N ASP A 580 0.41 46.26 10.37
CA ASP A 580 1.39 47.02 11.15
C ASP A 580 1.93 46.27 12.38
N THR A 581 1.47 45.04 12.63
CA THR A 581 2.02 44.22 13.72
C THR A 581 3.39 43.66 13.34
N ARG A 582 4.27 43.50 14.32
CA ARG A 582 5.62 42.92 14.13
C ARG A 582 5.64 41.39 14.25
N ALA A 583 4.60 40.79 14.80
CA ALA A 583 4.43 39.35 14.86
C ALA A 583 2.96 38.90 14.79
N ILE A 584 2.72 37.71 14.24
CA ILE A 584 1.43 37.01 14.26
C ILE A 584 1.59 35.65 14.94
N VAL A 585 0.73 35.37 15.93
CA VAL A 585 0.56 34.05 16.52
C VAL A 585 -0.66 33.38 15.89
N PHE A 586 -0.42 32.29 15.16
CA PHE A 586 -1.43 31.43 14.57
C PHE A 586 -1.75 30.28 15.51
N ASP A 587 -3.01 30.08 15.89
CA ASP A 587 -3.40 28.97 16.75
C ASP A 587 -3.96 27.79 15.94
N MET A 588 -3.13 26.76 15.75
CA MET A 588 -3.40 25.54 15.01
C MET A 588 -3.74 24.34 15.91
N ARG A 589 -4.05 24.57 17.19
CA ARG A 589 -4.56 23.51 18.11
C ARG A 589 -6.03 23.12 17.83
N GLY A 590 -6.45 23.21 16.56
CA GLY A 590 -7.77 22.95 16.00
C GLY A 590 -7.62 22.47 14.54
N TYR A 591 -8.69 22.46 13.74
CA TYR A 591 -8.63 22.02 12.35
C TYR A 591 -8.89 23.16 11.36
N PRO A 592 -7.94 23.52 10.49
CA PRO A 592 -8.08 24.68 9.64
C PRO A 592 -9.11 24.49 8.52
N GLN A 593 -9.55 25.60 7.94
CA GLN A 593 -10.53 25.62 6.84
C GLN A 593 -9.85 25.89 5.50
N GLY A 594 -8.71 25.23 5.23
CA GLY A 594 -7.96 25.41 3.98
C GLY A 594 -7.22 26.75 3.85
N THR A 595 -6.97 27.45 4.96
CA THR A 595 -6.36 28.78 4.95
C THR A 595 -4.84 28.78 4.70
N ALA A 596 -4.19 27.61 4.66
CA ALA A 596 -2.76 27.51 4.36
C ALA A 596 -2.40 28.10 2.99
N TRP A 597 -3.17 27.73 1.96
CA TRP A 597 -2.94 28.11 0.56
C TRP A 597 -3.02 29.62 0.32
N PRO A 598 -3.99 30.38 0.88
CA PRO A 598 -4.01 31.83 0.75
C PRO A 598 -3.10 32.58 1.75
N ILE A 599 -2.71 31.99 2.89
CA ILE A 599 -1.86 32.68 3.89
C ILE A 599 -0.38 32.50 3.58
N ALA A 600 0.10 31.27 3.41
CA ALA A 600 1.52 30.96 3.30
C ALA A 600 2.27 31.74 2.19
N PRO A 601 1.75 31.90 0.96
CA PRO A 601 2.47 32.65 -0.06
C PRO A 601 2.56 34.15 0.23
N ARG A 602 1.76 34.68 1.16
CA ARG A 602 1.83 36.07 1.62
C ARG A 602 2.86 36.27 2.74
N LEU A 603 3.50 35.20 3.21
CA LEU A 603 4.56 35.27 4.23
C LEU A 603 5.97 35.36 3.63
N THR A 604 6.12 35.38 2.30
CA THR A 604 7.41 35.32 1.61
C THR A 604 7.39 36.08 0.28
N ASP A 605 8.52 36.68 -0.09
CA ASP A 605 8.74 37.28 -1.43
C ASP A 605 9.19 36.24 -2.46
N ARG A 606 9.66 35.09 -2.01
CA ARG A 606 10.11 34.01 -2.89
C ARG A 606 8.93 33.40 -3.64
N VAL A 607 9.13 33.12 -4.93
CA VAL A 607 8.20 32.39 -5.80
C VAL A 607 8.61 30.91 -5.90
N ASN A 608 7.66 30.04 -6.24
CA ASN A 608 7.87 28.59 -6.41
C ASN A 608 8.55 27.91 -5.20
N VAL A 609 8.25 28.37 -3.98
CA VAL A 609 8.84 27.83 -2.75
C VAL A 609 8.34 26.40 -2.53
N PRO A 610 9.22 25.38 -2.53
CA PRO A 610 8.81 24.00 -2.27
C PRO A 610 8.46 23.84 -0.78
N ALA A 611 7.29 23.26 -0.51
CA ALA A 611 6.74 23.19 0.85
C ALA A 611 6.59 21.75 1.38
N ALA A 612 6.26 20.81 0.50
CA ALA A 612 6.06 19.41 0.88
C ALA A 612 6.39 18.47 -0.27
N ARG A 613 6.79 17.25 0.08
CA ARG A 613 6.98 16.14 -0.87
C ARG A 613 5.86 15.12 -0.66
N PHE A 614 5.14 14.82 -1.72
CA PHE A 614 4.12 13.78 -1.72
C PHE A 614 4.67 12.53 -2.39
N TYR A 615 4.20 11.37 -1.95
CA TYR A 615 4.50 10.11 -2.61
C TYR A 615 3.35 9.12 -2.48
N ARG A 616 3.23 8.23 -3.46
CA ARG A 616 2.13 7.25 -3.53
C ARG A 616 2.60 5.95 -4.15
N ALA A 617 2.09 4.84 -3.63
CA ALA A 617 2.33 3.52 -4.20
C ALA A 617 1.73 3.41 -5.61
N GLN A 618 2.52 2.85 -6.54
CA GLN A 618 2.12 2.56 -7.91
C GLN A 618 2.36 1.09 -8.25
N PRO A 619 1.54 0.17 -7.71
CA PRO A 619 1.66 -1.25 -8.04
C PRO A 619 1.65 -1.50 -9.55
N MET A 620 2.66 -2.24 -10.00
CA MET A 620 2.82 -2.76 -11.35
C MET A 620 3.44 -4.16 -11.28
N TRP A 621 3.39 -4.93 -12.37
CA TRP A 621 3.75 -6.35 -12.32
C TRP A 621 5.26 -6.63 -12.27
N ARG A 622 6.11 -5.65 -12.63
CA ARG A 622 7.56 -5.85 -12.83
C ARG A 622 8.33 -6.20 -11.56
N ASP A 623 7.80 -5.85 -10.39
CA ASP A 623 8.38 -6.23 -9.12
C ASP A 623 7.32 -6.17 -8.01
N THR A 624 7.00 -7.32 -7.40
CA THR A 624 6.10 -7.38 -6.22
C THR A 624 6.84 -7.28 -4.88
N THR A 625 8.16 -7.19 -4.95
CA THR A 625 9.09 -7.06 -3.82
C THR A 625 9.44 -5.59 -3.56
N GLU A 626 9.55 -4.77 -4.61
CA GLU A 626 9.73 -3.32 -4.51
C GLU A 626 8.41 -2.55 -4.64
N THR A 627 8.17 -1.60 -3.74
CA THR A 627 7.02 -0.69 -3.88
C THR A 627 7.44 0.43 -4.82
N THR A 628 7.05 0.34 -6.09
CA THR A 628 7.19 1.48 -7.01
C THR A 628 6.37 2.64 -6.44
N THR A 629 6.97 3.83 -6.35
CA THR A 629 6.27 5.03 -5.86
C THR A 629 6.42 6.16 -6.85
N SER A 630 5.33 6.91 -7.08
CA SER A 630 5.42 8.21 -7.71
C SER A 630 5.60 9.27 -6.62
N THR A 631 6.38 10.30 -6.94
CA THR A 631 6.61 11.43 -6.03
C THR A 631 6.41 12.74 -6.77
N PHE A 632 5.92 13.76 -6.06
CA PHE A 632 5.92 15.13 -6.57
C PHE A 632 6.18 16.11 -5.43
N VAL A 633 6.71 17.27 -5.79
CA VAL A 633 6.93 18.38 -4.86
C VAL A 633 5.80 19.38 -5.03
N GLN A 634 5.15 19.73 -3.91
CA GLN A 634 4.17 20.80 -3.89
C GLN A 634 4.86 22.10 -3.49
N THR A 635 4.69 23.13 -4.32
CA THR A 635 5.13 24.49 -4.03
C THR A 635 4.00 25.32 -3.44
N LEU A 636 4.34 26.42 -2.75
CA LEU A 636 3.36 27.44 -2.39
C LEU A 636 2.67 27.99 -3.64
N PRO A 637 1.35 28.20 -3.63
CA PRO A 637 0.64 28.77 -4.77
C PRO A 637 1.05 30.24 -5.00
N PRO A 638 0.92 30.77 -6.22
CA PRO A 638 1.15 32.20 -6.47
C PRO A 638 0.12 33.06 -5.73
N THR A 639 0.50 34.31 -5.43
CA THR A 639 -0.41 35.29 -4.83
C THR A 639 -0.03 36.73 -5.16
N ASP A 640 -1.04 37.55 -5.43
CA ASP A 640 -0.94 39.00 -5.60
C ASP A 640 -1.24 39.77 -4.30
N GLY A 641 -1.56 39.06 -3.21
CA GLY A 641 -1.89 39.68 -1.93
C GLY A 641 -0.68 40.33 -1.24
N THR A 642 -0.93 41.40 -0.48
CA THR A 642 0.13 42.11 0.27
C THR A 642 0.91 41.16 1.17
N ARG A 643 2.24 41.26 1.12
CA ARG A 643 3.17 40.45 1.90
C ARG A 643 3.25 40.92 3.36
N TYR A 644 3.43 39.96 4.26
CA TYR A 644 3.66 40.19 5.68
C TYR A 644 5.06 39.68 6.05
N HIS A 645 5.90 40.59 6.56
CA HIS A 645 7.31 40.31 6.86
C HIS A 645 7.60 40.20 8.37
N GLY A 646 6.56 40.29 9.21
CA GLY A 646 6.73 40.11 10.65
C GLY A 646 7.01 38.66 11.04
N LEU A 647 7.36 38.46 12.31
CA LEU A 647 7.60 37.14 12.86
C LEU A 647 6.31 36.31 12.90
N THR A 648 6.40 35.02 12.61
CA THR A 648 5.25 34.12 12.72
C THR A 648 5.54 32.98 13.68
N VAL A 649 4.54 32.71 14.53
CA VAL A 649 4.52 31.59 15.47
C VAL A 649 3.26 30.79 15.24
N MET A 650 3.34 29.46 15.31
CA MET A 650 2.19 28.58 15.27
C MET A 650 2.09 27.77 16.56
N LEU A 651 0.92 27.80 17.20
CA LEU A 651 0.61 26.94 18.34
C LEU A 651 0.13 25.59 17.81
N ILE A 652 0.77 24.51 18.25
CA ILE A 652 0.46 23.14 17.81
C ILE A 652 0.27 22.22 19.01
N ASP A 653 -0.57 21.19 18.86
CA ASP A 653 -0.70 20.12 19.85
C ASP A 653 -1.16 18.80 19.22
N GLU A 654 -1.50 17.80 20.04
CA GLU A 654 -1.92 16.48 19.55
C GLU A 654 -3.23 16.50 18.73
N MET A 655 -3.98 17.60 18.77
CA MET A 655 -5.18 17.79 17.95
C MET A 655 -4.83 18.18 16.50
N THR A 656 -3.64 18.73 16.27
CA THR A 656 -3.15 19.06 14.93
C THR A 656 -2.88 17.76 14.15
N GLN A 657 -3.63 17.52 13.07
CA GLN A 657 -3.51 16.34 12.21
C GLN A 657 -3.80 16.72 10.75
N SER A 658 -3.31 15.94 9.78
CA SER A 658 -3.72 16.03 8.38
C SER A 658 -3.48 17.42 7.79
N GLN A 659 -4.51 18.09 7.25
CA GLN A 659 -4.41 19.45 6.72
C GLN A 659 -3.76 20.43 7.73
N ALA A 660 -4.00 20.24 9.03
CA ALA A 660 -3.41 21.09 10.06
C ALA A 660 -1.87 20.93 10.13
N GLU A 661 -1.37 19.71 9.98
CA GLU A 661 0.08 19.45 9.89
C GLU A 661 0.65 19.98 8.57
N HIS A 662 -0.11 19.83 7.48
CA HIS A 662 0.27 20.36 6.17
C HIS A 662 0.40 21.88 6.16
N THR A 663 -0.48 22.57 6.88
CA THR A 663 -0.41 24.02 7.07
C THR A 663 0.88 24.44 7.78
N GLY A 664 1.32 23.65 8.76
CA GLY A 664 2.63 23.84 9.40
C GLY A 664 3.78 23.77 8.39
N LEU A 665 3.78 22.76 7.50
CA LEU A 665 4.80 22.65 6.44
C LEU A 665 4.82 23.88 5.54
N PHE A 666 3.66 24.36 5.10
CA PHE A 666 3.54 25.57 4.29
C PHE A 666 4.11 26.80 4.99
N PHE A 667 3.77 27.01 6.25
CA PHE A 667 4.18 28.19 7.02
C PHE A 667 5.68 28.14 7.36
N ARG A 668 6.21 26.95 7.64
CA ARG A 668 7.64 26.74 7.84
C ARG A 668 8.42 26.97 6.54
N ALA A 669 7.93 26.45 5.42
CA ALA A 669 8.55 26.64 4.12
C ALA A 669 8.55 28.11 3.68
N ALA A 670 7.47 28.85 3.93
CA ALA A 670 7.35 30.25 3.55
C ALA A 670 8.39 31.13 4.24
N ASN A 671 8.43 31.14 5.58
CA ASN A 671 9.24 32.10 6.34
C ASN A 671 9.89 31.54 7.62
N GLY A 672 9.91 30.22 7.79
CA GLY A 672 10.49 29.60 8.99
C GLY A 672 9.63 29.77 10.25
N THR A 673 8.31 29.85 10.10
CA THR A 673 7.34 29.92 11.23
C THR A 673 7.72 28.97 12.36
N ARG A 674 7.77 29.50 13.59
CA ARG A 674 8.20 28.74 14.78
C ARG A 674 7.03 28.01 15.43
N PHE A 675 7.19 26.74 15.75
CA PHE A 675 6.15 25.91 16.39
C PHE A 675 6.30 25.88 17.89
N ILE A 676 5.24 26.17 18.63
CA ILE A 676 5.24 26.20 20.11
C ILE A 676 4.08 25.36 20.63
N GLY A 677 4.35 24.43 21.54
CA GLY A 677 3.33 23.52 22.07
C GLY A 677 3.83 22.09 22.19
N THR A 678 3.04 21.10 21.77
CA THR A 678 3.40 19.68 21.80
C THR A 678 3.51 19.07 20.41
N PRO A 679 4.19 17.91 20.26
CA PRO A 679 4.17 17.16 19.01
C PRO A 679 2.73 16.87 18.55
N THR A 680 2.53 16.96 17.24
CA THR A 680 1.22 16.76 16.60
C THR A 680 0.89 15.27 16.43
N ALA A 681 -0.24 14.97 15.79
CA ALA A 681 -0.73 13.60 15.66
C ALA A 681 0.22 12.67 14.90
N GLY A 682 0.92 13.19 13.88
CA GLY A 682 1.77 12.41 13.00
C GLY A 682 0.99 11.64 11.95
N ALA A 683 -0.02 12.26 11.35
CA ALA A 683 -0.83 11.68 10.27
C ALA A 683 -1.19 12.75 9.24
N ASN A 684 -0.21 13.07 8.38
CA ASN A 684 -0.43 13.92 7.21
C ASN A 684 -0.57 13.04 5.95
N GLY A 685 -1.37 13.49 4.99
CA GLY A 685 -1.66 12.75 3.76
C GLY A 685 -3.14 12.68 3.43
N ASP A 686 -3.39 12.40 2.15
CA ASP A 686 -4.74 12.14 1.66
C ASP A 686 -5.19 10.77 2.14
N VAL A 687 -6.49 10.67 2.47
CA VAL A 687 -7.12 9.43 2.89
C VAL A 687 -7.77 8.72 1.70
N THR A 688 -7.90 7.41 1.82
CA THR A 688 -8.73 6.58 0.93
C THR A 688 -9.56 5.61 1.78
N THR A 689 -10.53 4.94 1.17
CA THR A 689 -11.50 4.07 1.87
C THR A 689 -11.60 2.70 1.22
N LEU A 690 -11.58 1.67 2.06
CA LEU A 690 -11.82 0.27 1.71
C LEU A 690 -13.12 -0.18 2.37
N VAL A 691 -14.01 -0.82 1.60
CA VAL A 691 -15.16 -1.54 2.15
C VAL A 691 -14.87 -3.04 2.16
N VAL A 692 -15.16 -3.68 3.29
CA VAL A 692 -15.07 -5.13 3.48
C VAL A 692 -16.44 -5.73 3.82
N PRO A 693 -16.62 -7.06 3.69
CA PRO A 693 -17.86 -7.74 4.07
C PRO A 693 -18.41 -7.29 5.42
N GLY A 694 -19.73 -7.11 5.52
CA GLY A 694 -20.36 -6.44 6.67
C GLY A 694 -20.62 -4.95 6.48
N ARG A 695 -20.34 -4.40 5.29
CA ARG A 695 -20.35 -2.95 5.00
C ARG A 695 -19.51 -2.16 6.02
N ILE A 696 -18.37 -2.73 6.41
CA ILE A 696 -17.43 -2.06 7.31
C ILE A 696 -16.51 -1.22 6.43
N VAL A 697 -16.45 0.09 6.70
CA VAL A 697 -15.61 1.04 5.96
C VAL A 697 -14.33 1.27 6.76
N LEU A 698 -13.19 1.02 6.14
CA LEU A 698 -11.87 1.24 6.70
C LEU A 698 -11.21 2.41 5.98
N TRP A 699 -10.70 3.37 6.75
CA TRP A 699 -9.93 4.50 6.26
C TRP A 699 -8.44 4.22 6.43
N LEU A 700 -7.62 4.80 5.54
CA LEU A 700 -6.16 4.79 5.66
C LEU A 700 -5.57 5.96 4.87
N SER A 701 -4.33 6.33 5.20
CA SER A 701 -3.55 7.25 4.37
C SER A 701 -3.21 6.58 3.03
N GLY A 702 -3.79 7.09 1.93
CA GLY A 702 -3.53 6.61 0.57
C GLY A 702 -2.37 7.32 -0.12
N GLN A 703 -1.98 8.50 0.37
CA GLN A 703 -0.84 9.26 -0.13
C GLN A 703 0.03 9.75 1.03
N GLY A 704 1.34 9.53 0.92
CA GLY A 704 2.32 9.92 1.91
C GLY A 704 2.78 11.37 1.75
N VAL A 705 3.13 12.02 2.87
CA VAL A 705 3.60 13.41 2.92
C VAL A 705 4.81 13.54 3.84
N GLU A 706 5.83 14.21 3.32
CA GLU A 706 7.04 14.58 4.05
C GLU A 706 7.32 16.08 3.91
N ALA A 707 8.11 16.60 4.84
CA ALA A 707 8.74 17.90 4.67
C ALA A 707 9.73 17.85 3.49
N ILE A 708 10.04 19.02 2.92
CA ILE A 708 10.91 19.09 1.74
C ILE A 708 12.36 18.64 2.01
N ASP A 709 12.80 18.70 3.26
CA ASP A 709 14.10 18.21 3.73
C ASP A 709 14.13 16.69 3.98
N GLY A 710 13.04 15.98 3.67
CA GLY A 710 12.87 14.55 3.92
C GLY A 710 12.44 14.22 5.36
N THR A 711 12.21 15.21 6.21
CA THR A 711 11.69 14.96 7.57
C THR A 711 10.31 14.33 7.47
N ARG A 712 10.17 13.18 8.14
CA ARG A 712 8.93 12.40 8.19
C ARG A 712 7.93 13.01 9.16
N LEU A 713 6.65 12.98 8.78
CA LEU A 713 5.53 13.31 9.67
C LEU A 713 4.80 12.06 10.17
N GLN A 714 4.57 11.06 9.32
CA GLN A 714 3.89 9.83 9.76
C GLN A 714 4.64 9.18 10.92
N ARG A 715 3.91 8.87 12.01
CA ARG A 715 4.45 8.35 13.28
C ARG A 715 5.36 9.29 14.09
N VAL A 716 5.46 10.56 13.72
CA VAL A 716 6.29 11.56 14.41
C VAL A 716 5.50 12.83 14.73
N GLY A 717 4.85 13.40 13.71
CA GLY A 717 4.22 14.70 13.74
C GLY A 717 5.20 15.85 13.52
N LEU A 718 4.68 17.06 13.37
CA LEU A 718 5.44 18.28 13.54
C LEU A 718 5.96 18.34 14.98
N THR A 719 7.27 18.52 15.10
CA THR A 719 7.93 18.68 16.39
C THR A 719 7.97 20.17 16.77
N PRO A 720 7.57 20.54 18.00
CA PRO A 720 7.63 21.92 18.45
C PRO A 720 9.08 22.36 18.59
N ASP A 721 9.32 23.59 18.18
CA ASP A 721 10.60 24.26 18.38
C ASP A 721 10.80 24.74 19.82
N LEU A 722 9.69 24.98 20.52
CA LEU A 722 9.64 25.21 21.96
C LEU A 722 8.52 24.34 22.55
N LEU A 723 8.91 23.34 23.34
CA LEU A 723 7.96 22.51 24.05
C LEU A 723 7.21 23.34 25.10
N ALA A 724 5.88 23.39 24.99
CA ALA A 724 5.00 24.00 25.97
C ALA A 724 3.77 23.11 26.18
N ARG A 725 3.38 22.90 27.43
CA ARG A 725 2.29 22.00 27.80
C ARG A 725 1.38 22.68 28.82
N PRO A 726 0.05 22.51 28.72
CA PRO A 726 -0.82 22.93 29.81
C PRO A 726 -0.56 22.08 31.06
N THR A 727 -0.70 22.69 32.22
CA THR A 727 -0.71 22.04 33.53
C THR A 727 -2.14 21.98 34.07
N ILE A 728 -2.42 21.03 34.96
CA ILE A 728 -3.73 20.96 35.64
C ILE A 728 -3.99 22.26 36.42
N ALA A 729 -2.95 22.82 37.06
CA ALA A 729 -3.05 24.08 37.77
C ALA A 729 -3.38 25.26 36.82
N GLY A 730 -2.72 25.35 35.67
CA GLY A 730 -2.99 26.35 34.66
C GLY A 730 -4.42 26.26 34.10
N ILE A 731 -4.89 25.04 33.82
CA ILE A 731 -6.27 24.78 33.36
C ILE A 731 -7.28 25.24 34.42
N ARG A 732 -7.08 24.90 35.69
CA ARG A 732 -7.94 25.33 36.80
C ARG A 732 -7.96 26.85 36.97
N ALA A 733 -6.84 27.51 36.68
CA ALA A 733 -6.71 28.96 36.72
C ALA A 733 -7.20 29.66 35.43
N GLY A 734 -7.71 28.93 34.44
CA GLY A 734 -8.16 29.50 33.16
C GLY A 734 -7.02 30.06 32.30
N ARG A 735 -5.78 29.63 32.53
CA ARG A 735 -4.59 30.09 31.79
C ARG A 735 -4.34 29.27 30.54
N ASP A 736 -3.88 29.94 29.50
CA ASP A 736 -3.33 29.30 28.30
C ASP A 736 -1.81 29.38 28.35
N GLU A 737 -1.20 28.44 29.08
CA GLU A 737 0.24 28.41 29.31
C GLU A 737 1.04 28.24 28.01
N VAL A 738 0.46 27.63 26.96
CA VAL A 738 1.11 27.50 25.65
C VAL A 738 1.16 28.86 24.95
N LEU A 739 0.06 29.61 24.94
CA LEU A 739 0.03 30.97 24.41
C LEU A 739 0.94 31.91 25.22
N GLU A 740 0.94 31.81 26.55
CA GLU A 740 1.82 32.62 27.41
C GLU A 740 3.31 32.40 27.08
N GLN A 741 3.72 31.14 26.90
CA GLN A 741 5.09 30.80 26.49
C GLN A 741 5.42 31.35 25.10
N ALA A 742 4.48 31.26 24.16
CA ALA A 742 4.64 31.81 22.83
C ALA A 742 4.82 33.33 22.86
N LEU A 743 3.99 34.05 23.62
CA LEU A 743 4.12 35.50 23.78
C LEU A 743 5.43 35.89 24.46
N GLY A 744 5.87 35.12 25.46
CA GLY A 744 7.18 35.31 26.08
C GLY A 744 8.32 35.15 25.07
N TRP A 745 8.25 34.14 24.21
CA TRP A 745 9.24 33.93 23.15
C TRP A 745 9.25 35.07 22.12
N VAL A 746 8.08 35.48 21.63
CA VAL A 746 7.92 36.57 20.66
C VAL A 746 8.49 37.87 21.24
N ARG A 747 8.13 38.24 22.47
CA ARG A 747 8.62 39.47 23.12
C ARG A 747 10.15 39.48 23.25
N ARG A 748 10.76 38.36 23.68
CA ARG A 748 12.22 38.23 23.73
C ARG A 748 12.85 38.38 22.35
N ARG A 749 12.23 37.82 21.30
CA ARG A 749 12.75 37.93 19.93
C ARG A 749 12.65 39.36 19.38
N LEU A 750 11.55 40.06 19.64
CA LEU A 750 11.32 41.45 19.22
C LEU A 750 12.19 42.46 19.96
N ALA A 751 12.62 42.15 21.19
CA ALA A 751 13.49 42.98 22.01
C ALA A 751 14.99 42.83 21.67
N ARG A 752 15.40 41.79 20.93
CA ARG A 752 16.79 41.66 20.47
C ARG A 752 17.05 42.74 19.41
N PRO A 753 18.10 43.57 19.54
CA PRO A 753 18.50 44.48 18.47
C PRO A 753 18.76 43.65 17.20
N ALA A 754 18.39 44.18 16.04
CA ALA A 754 18.67 43.55 14.76
C ALA A 754 20.19 43.40 14.62
N SER A 755 20.73 42.23 15.00
CA SER A 755 22.15 41.94 14.88
C SER A 755 22.45 41.72 13.40
N GLY A 756 22.90 42.79 12.74
CA GLY A 756 23.76 42.81 11.56
C GLY A 756 23.26 42.05 10.33
N ALA A 757 22.60 42.76 9.42
CA ALA A 757 22.82 42.49 8.01
C ALA A 757 24.28 42.88 7.69
N ARG A 758 25.10 41.89 7.35
CA ARG A 758 26.26 42.02 6.48
C ARG A 758 26.22 40.87 5.50
#